data_AF-A0A3R6TXT3-F1
#
_entry.id   AF-A0A3R6TXT3-F1
#
_cell.length_a   1.000
_cell.length_b   1.000
_cell.length_c   1.000
_cell.angle_alpha   90.00
_cell.angle_beta   90.00
_cell.angle_gamma   90.00
#
_symmetry.space_group_name_H-M   'P 1'
#
loop_
_entity.id
_entity.type
_entity.pdbx_description
1 polymer ?
#
loop_
_entity_poly.entity_id
_entity_poly.type
_entity_poly.pdbx_seq_one_letter_code
_entity_poly.pdbx_strand_id
1 'polypeptide(L)'
;MTALHLITNGKVDVSYPGGSYTLGKGDVISICEICSEIHLLGYTTLEDTTILTYPLTSLDSLNDILQKHPDVARLFCLSCFRQINILLNRSSISELNCSELYRTLTDDIATYNTLCSRYRLQARSLEHFDELNAFLGDDSPDIWLNGYYMGLSRILASDNYRILVQESDLSLGMLRKGSLDFRRTYQSLEEQFHYLQQVGSFYFRESGNDLFDFYTSLFYKLGQDNEDSKAVYDRIHRMLSKAGDLSFIDQELFASRSQTFQSSLNLMESKDSAEAGSSGDSEILGKLAGSLNTILDYAGSDLDTVTSFRQHVHAYKLLSDRASQDQDVALLRRQLTEEFYLLYSLLFTQTLEQPNIPMPVKMFLYFGYVDEELAGLKNAVTLYRMAEAMSDHSDIGVYTFYDWLMAIFRGKKSPSRNEFDQDYSDYIHKQKVGGNITDAELKALENNPMAKVNYELRNMFPQVNKITFGRITTFCPLFCADDVLKDLESSYVTVSRVSQILEEIRRVDYTAFYRESLDMEHIDVMGKETIHLEYLPDIILMPNVGIRGVMWQEIEGKRRNSPGRMVFSIFHLEDLKTTFTHLTGEFRWELCKRVQGNRWNDVSISSLTSEYFDYIQFYRKNHDLSTEAKEKVKSSLQRAKNSFKEMFVRDYMIWVLFEGAGSPRLNKVARQIMFTYCPFPEDICNTLAQNPLYADLLDRRKIKIAQGLHHLDVLTRKLQNGNIPVPETVAQERYYLSGSKKA
;
A
#
# COMPACT_ATOMS: atom_id res chain seq x y z
N MET A 1 17.89 21.11 -32.57
CA MET A 1 17.08 20.10 -33.29
C MET A 1 16.66 20.62 -34.67
N THR A 2 16.64 19.78 -35.71
CA THR A 2 16.40 20.18 -37.12
C THR A 2 15.11 19.64 -37.74
N ALA A 3 14.45 18.66 -37.11
CA ALA A 3 13.19 18.08 -37.60
C ALA A 3 12.42 17.34 -36.50
N LEU A 4 11.13 17.12 -36.73
CA LEU A 4 10.25 16.23 -35.97
C LEU A 4 9.83 15.06 -36.87
N HIS A 5 9.73 13.85 -36.31
CA HIS A 5 9.39 12.65 -37.09
C HIS A 5 8.13 11.99 -36.54
N LEU A 6 7.03 12.06 -37.29
CA LEU A 6 5.78 11.38 -36.99
C LEU A 6 5.85 9.93 -37.45
N ILE A 7 5.64 8.97 -36.55
CA ILE A 7 5.62 7.55 -36.87
C ILE A 7 4.28 7.23 -37.55
N THR A 8 4.31 6.82 -38.80
CA THR A 8 3.11 6.43 -39.56
C THR A 8 2.87 4.92 -39.52
N ASN A 9 3.93 4.13 -39.33
CA ASN A 9 3.90 2.69 -39.11
C ASN A 9 5.19 2.24 -38.40
N GLY A 10 5.13 1.19 -37.56
CA GLY A 10 6.28 0.66 -36.82
C GLY A 10 6.35 1.10 -35.35
N LYS A 11 7.46 0.73 -34.67
CA LYS A 11 7.75 1.02 -33.27
C LYS A 11 9.19 1.48 -33.06
N VAL A 12 9.37 2.45 -32.16
CA VAL A 12 10.66 3.03 -31.80
C VAL A 12 10.84 2.97 -30.29
N ASP A 13 11.94 2.39 -29.83
CA ASP A 13 12.37 2.46 -28.43
C ASP A 13 13.06 3.79 -28.16
N VAL A 14 12.68 4.42 -27.05
CA VAL A 14 13.21 5.69 -26.56
C VAL A 14 13.94 5.43 -25.25
N SER A 15 15.25 5.61 -25.27
CA SER A 15 16.14 5.40 -24.13
C SER A 15 16.41 6.71 -23.40
N TYR A 16 16.43 6.62 -22.07
CA TYR A 16 16.80 7.69 -21.13
C TYR A 16 17.62 7.07 -19.98
N PRO A 17 18.26 7.88 -19.12
CA PRO A 17 19.02 7.35 -17.98
C PRO A 17 18.15 6.45 -17.09
N GLY A 18 18.55 5.19 -16.96
CA GLY A 18 17.85 4.20 -16.12
C GLY A 18 16.69 3.45 -16.76
N GLY A 19 16.32 3.69 -18.02
CA GLY A 19 15.27 2.92 -18.67
C GLY A 19 14.94 3.29 -20.11
N SER A 20 13.88 2.69 -20.64
CA SER A 20 13.34 3.03 -21.96
C SER A 20 11.80 3.02 -21.99
N TYR A 21 11.21 3.53 -23.06
CA TYR A 21 9.79 3.42 -23.37
C TYR A 21 9.55 3.38 -24.88
N THR A 22 8.43 2.81 -25.32
CA THR A 22 8.15 2.62 -26.75
C THR A 22 7.21 3.71 -27.30
N LEU A 23 7.54 4.21 -28.49
CA LEU A 23 6.67 5.01 -29.36
C LEU A 23 6.15 4.16 -30.52
N GLY A 24 4.93 4.43 -30.98
CA GLY A 24 4.30 3.73 -32.08
C GLY A 24 3.57 4.67 -33.03
N LYS A 25 2.68 4.12 -33.86
CA LYS A 25 1.91 4.89 -34.84
C LYS A 25 1.17 6.07 -34.20
N GLY A 26 1.38 7.26 -34.75
CA GLY A 26 0.78 8.52 -34.28
C GLY A 26 1.68 9.32 -33.32
N ASP A 27 2.77 8.73 -32.85
CA ASP A 27 3.74 9.42 -32.01
C ASP A 27 4.78 10.19 -32.80
N VAL A 28 5.36 11.18 -32.13
CA VAL A 28 6.30 12.12 -32.71
C VAL A 28 7.61 12.04 -31.95
N ILE A 29 8.65 11.62 -32.65
CA ILE A 29 10.04 11.56 -32.18
C ILE A 29 10.53 12.99 -31.97
N SER A 30 11.24 13.22 -30.86
CA SER A 30 11.85 14.50 -30.48
C SER A 30 10.88 15.65 -30.15
N ILE A 31 9.57 15.38 -30.06
CA ILE A 31 8.58 16.43 -29.77
C ILE A 31 8.76 17.07 -28.39
N CYS A 32 9.27 16.32 -27.42
CA CYS A 32 9.55 16.82 -26.08
C CYS A 32 10.86 17.61 -26.00
N GLU A 33 11.64 17.64 -27.08
CA GLU A 33 12.96 18.27 -27.15
C GLU A 33 12.93 19.58 -27.95
N ILE A 34 11.75 20.09 -28.32
CA ILE A 34 11.59 21.29 -29.18
C ILE A 34 12.19 22.57 -28.62
N CYS A 35 12.34 22.67 -27.31
CA CYS A 35 13.03 23.79 -26.67
C CYS A 35 14.49 23.47 -26.33
N SER A 36 15.03 22.34 -26.79
CA SER A 36 16.37 21.85 -26.47
C SER A 36 17.34 22.03 -27.63
N GLU A 37 18.56 22.45 -27.31
CA GLU A 37 19.66 22.54 -28.28
C GLU A 37 20.32 21.19 -28.54
N ILE A 38 20.26 20.29 -27.55
CA ILE A 38 20.80 18.92 -27.58
C ILE A 38 19.69 17.88 -27.53
N HIS A 39 19.97 16.69 -28.08
CA HIS A 39 19.14 15.52 -27.86
C HIS A 39 19.45 14.90 -26.50
N LEU A 40 18.42 14.80 -25.66
CA LEU A 40 18.41 14.15 -24.35
C LEU A 40 18.12 12.66 -24.46
N LEU A 41 17.37 12.24 -25.50
CA LEU A 41 16.87 10.87 -25.64
C LEU A 41 17.57 10.14 -26.79
N GLY A 42 17.79 8.84 -26.62
CA GLY A 42 18.24 7.95 -27.69
C GLY A 42 17.06 7.24 -28.34
N TYR A 43 17.03 7.14 -29.67
CA TYR A 43 15.92 6.54 -30.42
C TYR A 43 16.41 5.38 -31.29
N THR A 44 15.82 4.20 -31.11
CA THR A 44 16.16 2.98 -31.87
C THR A 44 14.90 2.33 -32.44
N THR A 45 14.88 2.04 -33.74
CA THR A 45 13.76 1.31 -34.35
C THR A 45 13.75 -0.15 -33.90
N LEU A 46 12.61 -0.63 -33.39
CA LEU A 46 12.46 -2.03 -32.96
C LEU A 46 11.99 -2.94 -34.11
N GLU A 47 11.40 -2.35 -35.13
CA GLU A 47 10.89 -3.02 -36.33
C GLU A 47 10.95 -2.07 -37.53
N ASP A 48 10.63 -2.58 -38.72
CA ASP A 48 10.54 -1.76 -39.94
C ASP A 48 9.59 -0.58 -39.74
N THR A 49 10.15 0.62 -39.62
CA THR A 49 9.43 1.82 -39.19
C THR A 49 9.40 2.84 -40.32
N THR A 50 8.20 3.34 -40.62
CA THR A 50 7.98 4.44 -41.57
C THR A 50 7.69 5.72 -40.80
N ILE A 51 8.44 6.77 -41.11
CA ILE A 51 8.29 8.10 -40.49
C ILE A 51 7.96 9.17 -41.53
N LEU A 52 7.15 10.14 -41.14
CA LEU A 52 6.91 11.38 -41.86
C LEU A 52 7.67 12.51 -41.17
N THR A 53 8.59 13.14 -41.91
CA THR A 53 9.49 14.16 -41.36
C THR A 53 8.96 15.57 -41.60
N TYR A 54 8.84 16.34 -40.52
CA TYR A 54 8.53 17.76 -40.51
C TYR A 54 9.81 18.55 -40.23
N PRO A 55 10.35 19.30 -41.20
CA PRO A 55 11.52 20.16 -40.97
C PRO A 55 11.21 21.21 -39.91
N LEU A 56 12.12 21.39 -38.94
CA LEU A 56 11.98 22.32 -37.83
C LEU A 56 13.20 23.26 -37.84
N THR A 57 13.10 24.36 -38.58
CA THR A 57 14.18 25.36 -38.69
C THR A 57 14.12 26.41 -37.59
N SER A 58 12.92 26.66 -37.05
CA SER A 58 12.66 27.54 -35.91
C SER A 58 11.33 27.21 -35.23
N LEU A 59 11.07 27.77 -34.05
CA LEU A 59 9.75 27.67 -33.42
C LEU A 59 8.65 28.38 -34.24
N ASP A 60 9.00 29.36 -35.07
CA ASP A 60 8.07 30.00 -36.00
C ASP A 60 7.65 29.03 -37.12
N SER A 61 8.60 28.22 -37.63
CA SER A 61 8.29 27.17 -38.60
C SER A 61 7.35 26.10 -38.03
N LEU A 62 7.46 25.82 -36.72
CA LEU A 62 6.50 24.96 -36.03
C LEU A 62 5.12 25.61 -35.98
N ASN A 63 5.02 26.89 -35.64
CA ASN A 63 3.74 27.60 -35.61
C ASN A 63 3.04 27.57 -36.97
N ASP A 64 3.79 27.78 -38.06
CA ASP A 64 3.28 27.71 -39.44
C ASP A 64 2.68 26.32 -39.76
N ILE A 65 3.32 25.25 -39.30
CA ILE A 65 2.84 23.87 -39.46
C ILE A 65 1.55 23.66 -38.68
N LEU A 66 1.52 24.08 -37.40
CA LEU A 66 0.36 23.95 -36.52
C LEU A 66 -0.85 24.72 -37.06
N GLN A 67 -0.63 25.92 -37.61
CA GLN A 67 -1.69 26.77 -38.17
C GLN A 67 -2.29 26.18 -39.46
N LYS A 68 -1.46 25.59 -40.33
CA LYS A 68 -1.91 25.00 -41.60
C LYS A 68 -2.56 23.62 -41.43
N HIS A 69 -2.20 22.89 -40.38
CA HIS A 69 -2.63 21.51 -40.16
C HIS A 69 -3.10 21.26 -38.71
N PRO A 70 -4.35 21.63 -38.36
CA PRO A 70 -4.88 21.46 -36.99
C PRO A 70 -4.86 20.02 -36.47
N ASP A 71 -5.03 19.03 -37.36
CA ASP A 71 -4.96 17.61 -36.98
C ASP A 71 -3.52 17.17 -36.63
N VAL A 72 -2.52 17.78 -37.26
CA VAL A 72 -1.10 17.58 -36.91
C VAL A 72 -0.81 18.23 -35.55
N ALA A 73 -1.36 19.43 -35.29
CA ALA A 73 -1.24 20.07 -33.98
C ALA A 73 -1.80 19.20 -32.85
N ARG A 74 -2.96 18.57 -33.08
CA ARG A 74 -3.54 17.60 -32.14
C ARG A 74 -2.59 16.43 -31.87
N LEU A 75 -2.07 15.79 -32.92
CA LEU A 75 -1.16 14.64 -32.80
C LEU A 75 0.12 15.01 -32.03
N PHE A 76 0.70 16.17 -32.33
CA PHE A 76 1.93 16.64 -31.69
C PHE A 76 1.71 16.85 -30.19
N CYS A 77 0.63 17.54 -29.81
CA CYS A 77 0.28 17.75 -28.41
C CYS A 77 0.01 16.42 -27.69
N LEU A 78 -0.76 15.51 -28.29
CA LEU A 78 -1.04 14.19 -27.71
C LEU A 78 0.23 13.37 -27.49
N SER A 79 1.12 13.30 -28.48
CA SER A 79 2.41 12.62 -28.38
C SER A 79 3.28 13.23 -27.27
N CYS A 80 3.39 14.57 -27.23
CA CYS A 80 4.16 15.29 -26.23
C CYS A 80 3.66 15.00 -24.82
N PHE A 81 2.35 15.12 -24.58
CA PHE A 81 1.75 14.89 -23.26
C PHE A 81 1.90 13.43 -22.82
N ARG A 82 1.80 12.48 -23.74
CA ARG A 82 2.00 11.07 -23.43
C ARG A 82 3.44 10.81 -22.97
N GLN A 83 4.43 11.31 -23.72
CA GLN A 83 5.84 11.16 -23.38
C GLN A 83 6.21 11.84 -22.06
N ILE A 84 5.69 13.05 -21.78
CA ILE A 84 5.89 13.72 -20.49
C ILE A 84 5.30 12.91 -19.34
N ASN A 85 4.07 12.42 -19.46
CA ASN A 85 3.46 11.60 -18.42
C ASN A 85 4.23 10.30 -18.18
N ILE A 86 4.81 9.69 -19.23
CA ILE A 86 5.69 8.53 -19.06
C ILE A 86 6.88 8.91 -18.17
N LEU A 87 7.61 9.97 -18.51
CA LEU A 87 8.78 10.38 -17.73
C LEU A 87 8.44 10.83 -16.29
N LEU A 88 7.34 11.56 -16.09
CA LEU A 88 6.90 11.97 -14.75
C LEU A 88 6.60 10.78 -13.84
N ASN A 89 5.94 9.75 -14.38
CA ASN A 89 5.69 8.51 -13.64
C ASN A 89 6.99 7.75 -13.36
N ARG A 90 7.92 7.69 -14.32
CA ARG A 90 9.22 7.03 -14.14
C ARG A 90 10.08 7.74 -13.09
N SER A 91 10.10 9.08 -13.10
CA SER A 91 10.79 9.90 -12.09
C SER A 91 10.25 9.64 -10.68
N SER A 92 8.93 9.57 -10.53
CA SER A 92 8.29 9.27 -9.24
C SER A 92 8.66 7.87 -8.71
N ILE A 93 8.73 6.86 -9.60
CA ILE A 93 9.14 5.50 -9.24
C ILE A 93 10.64 5.46 -8.87
N SER A 94 11.47 6.13 -9.65
CA SER A 94 12.92 6.18 -9.45
C SER A 94 13.29 6.88 -8.13
N GLU A 95 12.60 7.95 -7.76
CA GLU A 95 12.76 8.62 -6.46
C GLU A 95 12.48 7.68 -5.26
N LEU A 96 11.42 6.87 -5.37
CA LEU A 96 11.10 5.85 -4.37
C LEU A 96 12.20 4.78 -4.29
N ASN A 97 12.72 4.35 -5.45
CA ASN A 97 13.82 3.39 -5.51
C ASN A 97 15.08 3.94 -4.84
N CYS A 98 15.42 5.22 -5.03
CA CYS A 98 16.55 5.87 -4.35
C CYS A 98 16.40 5.76 -2.82
N SER A 99 15.22 6.11 -2.32
CA SER A 99 14.92 6.09 -0.89
C SER A 99 14.93 4.67 -0.31
N GLU A 100 14.33 3.71 -1.00
CA GLU A 100 14.29 2.31 -0.56
C GLU A 100 15.69 1.69 -0.58
N LEU A 101 16.47 1.91 -1.64
CA LEU A 101 17.79 1.30 -1.79
C LEU A 101 18.77 1.83 -0.74
N TYR A 102 18.74 3.15 -0.46
CA TYR A 102 19.54 3.75 0.61
C TYR A 102 19.19 3.18 2.00
N ARG A 103 17.89 3.08 2.31
CA ARG A 103 17.42 2.49 3.59
C ARG A 103 17.85 1.03 3.70
N THR A 104 17.72 0.27 2.61
CA THR A 104 18.10 -1.14 2.55
C THR A 104 19.61 -1.32 2.75
N LEU A 105 20.43 -0.49 2.10
CA LEU A 105 21.88 -0.48 2.28
C LEU A 105 22.26 -0.24 3.74
N THR A 106 21.62 0.76 4.37
CA THR A 106 21.89 1.10 5.77
C THR A 106 21.52 -0.06 6.73
N ASP A 107 20.38 -0.72 6.50
CA ASP A 107 19.96 -1.90 7.28
C ASP A 107 20.91 -3.09 7.09
N ASP A 108 21.34 -3.34 5.86
CA ASP A 108 22.25 -4.44 5.54
C ASP A 108 23.62 -4.23 6.18
N ILE A 109 24.13 -3.00 6.21
CA ILE A 109 25.38 -2.67 6.90
C ILE A 109 25.23 -2.83 8.42
N ALA A 110 24.15 -2.30 9.01
CA ALA A 110 23.90 -2.42 10.45
C ALA A 110 23.78 -3.89 10.89
N THR A 111 23.09 -4.70 10.09
CA THR A 111 22.94 -6.14 10.34
C THR A 111 24.27 -6.87 10.21
N TYR A 112 25.05 -6.60 9.17
CA TYR A 112 26.38 -7.20 8.99
C TYR A 112 27.30 -6.91 10.17
N ASN A 113 27.33 -5.66 10.64
CA ASN A 113 28.12 -5.25 11.80
C ASN A 113 27.67 -5.96 13.09
N THR A 114 26.35 -6.11 13.27
CA THR A 114 25.77 -6.82 14.43
C THR A 114 26.16 -8.30 14.42
N LEU A 115 26.07 -8.96 13.26
CA LEU A 115 26.46 -10.37 13.10
C LEU A 115 27.97 -10.55 13.32
N CYS A 116 28.80 -9.67 12.75
CA CYS A 116 30.24 -9.71 12.99
C CYS A 116 30.56 -9.56 14.48
N SER A 117 29.90 -8.63 15.18
CA SER A 117 30.07 -8.45 16.63
C SER A 117 29.66 -9.68 17.43
N ARG A 118 28.49 -10.27 17.12
CA ARG A 118 27.97 -11.48 17.77
C ARG A 118 28.95 -12.65 17.67
N TYR A 119 29.53 -12.87 16.49
CA TYR A 119 30.48 -13.96 16.23
C TYR A 119 31.94 -13.58 16.47
N ARG A 120 32.21 -12.41 17.06
CA ARG A 120 33.56 -11.88 17.34
C ARG A 120 34.47 -11.85 16.11
N LEU A 121 33.87 -11.61 14.94
CA LEU A 121 34.57 -11.40 13.68
C LEU A 121 34.87 -9.91 13.51
N GLN A 122 36.03 -9.58 12.94
CA GLN A 122 36.35 -8.20 12.61
C GLN A 122 35.49 -7.75 11.41
N ALA A 123 34.61 -6.77 11.65
CA ALA A 123 33.80 -6.17 10.59
C ALA A 123 34.69 -5.41 9.61
N ARG A 124 34.38 -5.55 8.32
CA ARG A 124 35.00 -4.79 7.23
C ARG A 124 34.22 -3.52 6.98
N SER A 125 34.89 -2.44 6.56
CA SER A 125 34.28 -1.14 6.29
C SER A 125 34.16 -0.89 4.79
N LEU A 126 33.01 -0.36 4.37
CA LEU A 126 32.80 0.11 3.01
C LEU A 126 33.45 1.48 2.81
N GLU A 127 34.34 1.59 1.83
CA GLU A 127 35.00 2.85 1.49
C GLU A 127 34.01 3.87 0.93
N HIS A 128 34.13 5.12 1.39
CA HIS A 128 33.30 6.27 1.00
C HIS A 128 31.81 6.17 1.37
N PHE A 129 31.43 5.20 2.22
CA PHE A 129 30.05 5.12 2.71
C PHE A 129 29.67 6.33 3.58
N ASP A 130 30.61 6.86 4.37
CA ASP A 130 30.37 8.03 5.23
C ASP A 130 30.04 9.32 4.45
N GLU A 131 30.32 9.33 3.14
CA GLU A 131 30.02 10.44 2.23
C GLU A 131 28.62 10.31 1.59
N LEU A 132 27.97 9.14 1.73
CA LEU A 132 26.66 8.86 1.13
C LEU A 132 25.52 9.38 2.02
N ASN A 133 24.86 10.42 1.54
CA ASN A 133 23.66 10.96 2.18
C ASN A 133 22.38 10.35 1.59
N ALA A 134 21.28 10.44 2.33
CA ALA A 134 19.95 10.14 1.79
C ALA A 134 19.65 11.06 0.59
N PHE A 135 18.99 10.53 -0.43
CA PHE A 135 18.56 11.32 -1.59
C PHE A 135 17.56 12.41 -1.15
N LEU A 136 17.87 13.68 -1.45
CA LEU A 136 17.05 14.83 -1.04
C LEU A 136 16.08 15.32 -2.14
N GLY A 137 16.38 15.04 -3.41
CA GLY A 137 15.46 15.31 -4.53
C GLY A 137 15.05 16.77 -4.70
N ASP A 138 16.00 17.70 -4.53
CA ASP A 138 15.75 19.16 -4.48
C ASP A 138 15.06 19.72 -5.74
N ASP A 139 15.14 19.02 -6.89
CA ASP A 139 14.58 19.43 -8.18
C ASP A 139 13.54 18.45 -8.77
N SER A 140 12.89 17.67 -7.91
CA SER A 140 11.85 16.73 -8.34
C SER A 140 10.66 17.43 -9.02
N PRO A 141 10.09 16.85 -10.08
CA PRO A 141 8.98 17.46 -10.81
C PRO A 141 7.72 17.55 -9.94
N ASP A 142 6.96 18.62 -10.12
CA ASP A 142 5.75 18.84 -9.35
C ASP A 142 4.68 17.77 -9.62
N ILE A 143 4.13 17.19 -8.55
CA ILE A 143 3.14 16.10 -8.59
C ILE A 143 1.89 16.47 -9.42
N TRP A 144 1.50 17.75 -9.46
CA TRP A 144 0.31 18.19 -10.18
C TRP A 144 0.45 18.10 -11.71
N LEU A 145 1.68 18.03 -12.25
CA LEU A 145 1.94 17.99 -13.69
C LEU A 145 1.33 16.76 -14.36
N ASN A 146 1.34 15.61 -13.70
CA ASN A 146 0.67 14.39 -14.19
C ASN A 146 -0.82 14.64 -14.45
N GLY A 147 -1.52 15.23 -13.47
CA GLY A 147 -2.95 15.55 -13.60
C GLY A 147 -3.22 16.59 -14.69
N TYR A 148 -2.32 17.57 -14.84
CA TYR A 148 -2.41 18.62 -15.86
C TYR A 148 -2.31 18.05 -17.28
N TYR A 149 -1.25 17.30 -17.60
CA TYR A 149 -1.06 16.74 -18.93
C TYR A 149 -2.08 15.64 -19.26
N MET A 150 -2.48 14.82 -18.28
CA MET A 150 -3.58 13.86 -18.47
C MET A 150 -4.94 14.55 -18.72
N GLY A 151 -5.20 15.67 -18.05
CA GLY A 151 -6.39 16.49 -18.30
C GLY A 151 -6.42 17.02 -19.73
N LEU A 152 -5.32 17.64 -20.17
CA LEU A 152 -5.19 18.16 -21.54
C LEU A 152 -5.28 17.06 -22.60
N SER A 153 -4.65 15.90 -22.35
CA SER A 153 -4.73 14.74 -23.24
C SER A 153 -6.17 14.27 -23.44
N ARG A 154 -6.96 14.16 -22.37
CA ARG A 154 -8.39 13.78 -22.46
C ARG A 154 -9.22 14.79 -23.26
N ILE A 155 -8.95 16.09 -23.11
CA ILE A 155 -9.66 17.11 -23.88
C ILE A 155 -9.31 17.00 -25.36
N LEU A 156 -8.02 16.84 -25.70
CA LEU A 156 -7.58 16.66 -27.09
C LEU A 156 -8.01 15.32 -27.69
N ALA A 157 -8.28 14.30 -26.87
CA ALA A 157 -8.84 13.02 -27.32
C ALA A 157 -10.34 13.12 -27.66
N SER A 158 -11.07 14.08 -27.09
CA SER A 158 -12.50 14.28 -27.32
C SER A 158 -12.83 14.95 -28.66
N ASP A 159 -14.10 14.88 -29.09
CA ASP A 159 -14.61 15.54 -30.31
C ASP A 159 -14.52 17.08 -30.25
N ASN A 160 -14.36 17.64 -29.05
CA ASN A 160 -14.28 19.09 -28.82
C ASN A 160 -12.85 19.66 -28.97
N TYR A 161 -11.86 18.85 -29.36
CA TYR A 161 -10.46 19.28 -29.48
C TYR A 161 -10.25 20.48 -30.41
N ARG A 162 -11.14 20.65 -31.41
CA ARG A 162 -11.07 21.70 -32.43
C ARG A 162 -10.97 23.10 -31.84
N ILE A 163 -11.63 23.35 -30.71
CA ILE A 163 -11.58 24.65 -30.01
C ILE A 163 -10.16 24.97 -29.53
N LEU A 164 -9.39 23.96 -29.12
CA LEU A 164 -8.02 24.14 -28.61
C LEU A 164 -6.97 24.25 -29.73
N VAL A 165 -7.15 23.51 -30.83
CA VAL A 165 -6.17 23.49 -31.93
C VAL A 165 -6.44 24.54 -33.00
N GLN A 166 -7.59 25.21 -32.97
CA GLN A 166 -7.91 26.34 -33.86
C GLN A 166 -7.01 27.55 -33.58
N GLU A 167 -6.64 27.76 -32.32
CA GLU A 167 -5.68 28.79 -31.91
C GLU A 167 -4.27 28.18 -31.85
N SER A 168 -3.45 28.39 -32.88
CA SER A 168 -2.13 27.77 -33.00
C SER A 168 -1.18 28.14 -31.85
N ASP A 169 -1.31 29.36 -31.31
CA ASP A 169 -0.53 29.84 -30.16
C ASP A 169 -0.80 29.02 -28.88
N LEU A 170 -2.01 28.50 -28.69
CA LEU A 170 -2.32 27.60 -27.58
C LEU A 170 -1.57 26.27 -27.74
N SER A 171 -1.61 25.69 -28.94
CA SER A 171 -0.92 24.43 -29.24
C SER A 171 0.60 24.57 -29.11
N LEU A 172 1.17 25.66 -29.64
CA LEU A 172 2.59 25.97 -29.51
C LEU A 172 2.99 26.20 -28.04
N GLY A 173 2.18 26.94 -27.28
CA GLY A 173 2.39 27.17 -25.85
C GLY A 173 2.37 25.87 -25.04
N MET A 174 1.41 24.99 -25.33
CA MET A 174 1.31 23.66 -24.72
C MET A 174 2.56 22.80 -25.01
N LEU A 175 3.02 22.76 -26.26
CA LEU A 175 4.21 22.02 -26.65
C LEU A 175 5.48 22.59 -26.00
N ARG A 176 5.64 23.92 -25.96
CA ARG A 176 6.78 24.59 -25.30
C ARG A 176 6.82 24.27 -23.81
N LYS A 177 5.69 24.45 -23.12
CA LYS A 177 5.59 24.13 -21.69
C LYS A 177 5.88 22.65 -21.45
N GLY A 178 5.32 21.78 -22.29
CA GLY A 178 5.61 20.35 -22.31
C GLY A 178 7.10 20.04 -22.40
N SER A 179 7.81 20.64 -23.36
CA SER A 179 9.25 20.43 -23.54
C SER A 179 10.09 20.90 -22.34
N LEU A 180 9.72 22.03 -21.72
CA LEU A 180 10.41 22.54 -20.53
C LEU A 180 10.22 21.63 -19.32
N ASP A 181 8.99 21.16 -19.09
CA ASP A 181 8.69 20.25 -17.97
C ASP A 181 9.30 18.86 -18.20
N PHE A 182 9.33 18.41 -19.45
CA PHE A 182 10.04 17.19 -19.84
C PHE A 182 11.51 17.27 -19.47
N ARG A 183 12.20 18.37 -19.83
CA ARG A 183 13.62 18.55 -19.51
C ARG A 183 13.88 18.51 -18.02
N ARG A 184 13.07 19.21 -17.22
CA ARG A 184 13.23 19.20 -15.75
C ARG A 184 13.05 17.80 -15.19
N THR A 185 12.06 17.07 -15.69
CA THR A 185 11.80 15.67 -15.31
C THR A 185 12.96 14.75 -15.70
N TYR A 186 13.51 14.94 -16.90
CA TYR A 186 14.68 14.20 -17.37
C TYR A 186 15.91 14.45 -16.48
N GLN A 187 16.20 15.70 -16.11
CA GLN A 187 17.32 16.04 -15.23
C GLN A 187 17.18 15.38 -13.86
N SER A 188 15.97 15.37 -13.30
CA SER A 188 15.68 14.66 -12.05
C SER A 188 15.91 13.15 -12.18
N LEU A 189 15.50 12.53 -13.30
CA LEU A 189 15.77 11.12 -13.58
C LEU A 189 17.26 10.80 -13.71
N GLU A 190 18.03 11.68 -14.36
CA GLU A 190 19.47 11.53 -14.51
C GLU A 190 20.18 11.58 -13.14
N GLU A 191 19.81 12.54 -12.29
CA GLU A 191 20.33 12.64 -10.91
C GLU A 191 19.98 11.40 -10.09
N GLN A 192 18.72 10.94 -10.15
CA GLN A 192 18.27 9.72 -9.47
C GLN A 192 19.02 8.48 -9.96
N PHE A 193 19.24 8.36 -11.27
CA PHE A 193 19.99 7.24 -11.84
C PHE A 193 21.45 7.22 -11.37
N HIS A 194 22.12 8.37 -11.33
CA HIS A 194 23.47 8.48 -10.79
C HIS A 194 23.53 8.14 -9.30
N TYR A 195 22.53 8.58 -8.52
CA TYR A 195 22.43 8.20 -7.12
C TYR A 195 22.26 6.68 -6.96
N LEU A 196 21.38 6.05 -7.74
CA LEU A 196 21.19 4.60 -7.73
C LEU A 196 22.46 3.85 -8.12
N GLN A 197 23.23 4.34 -9.11
CA GLN A 197 24.55 3.81 -9.45
C GLN A 197 25.51 3.88 -8.25
N GLN A 198 25.57 5.04 -7.57
CA GLN A 198 26.42 5.24 -6.41
C GLN A 198 26.06 4.27 -5.27
N VAL A 199 24.77 4.12 -4.95
CA VAL A 199 24.30 3.18 -3.92
C VAL A 199 24.56 1.73 -4.36
N GLY A 200 24.29 1.39 -5.63
CA GLY A 200 24.53 0.07 -6.21
C GLY A 200 25.99 -0.37 -6.13
N SER A 201 26.93 0.57 -6.25
CA SER A 201 28.37 0.31 -6.13
C SER A 201 28.83 -0.19 -4.75
N PHE A 202 27.99 -0.08 -3.72
CA PHE A 202 28.25 -0.66 -2.40
C PHE A 202 27.83 -2.12 -2.29
N TYR A 203 26.99 -2.61 -3.21
CA TYR A 203 26.61 -4.02 -3.28
C TYR A 203 27.53 -4.81 -4.20
N PHE A 204 27.92 -4.22 -5.34
CA PHE A 204 28.79 -4.85 -6.33
C PHE A 204 29.84 -3.85 -6.82
N ARG A 205 31.11 -4.13 -6.53
CA ARG A 205 32.27 -3.32 -6.96
C ARG A 205 33.34 -4.22 -7.54
N GLU A 206 34.05 -3.76 -8.57
CA GLU A 206 35.16 -4.52 -9.16
C GLU A 206 36.27 -4.84 -8.16
N SER A 207 36.49 -3.96 -7.18
CA SER A 207 37.52 -4.17 -6.14
C SER A 207 37.19 -5.31 -5.16
N GLY A 208 35.93 -5.80 -5.16
CA GLY A 208 35.44 -6.78 -4.20
C GLY A 208 35.25 -6.23 -2.77
N ASN A 209 35.49 -4.93 -2.53
CA ASN A 209 35.18 -4.28 -1.26
C ASN A 209 33.71 -3.81 -1.25
N ASP A 210 32.80 -4.77 -1.19
CA ASP A 210 31.36 -4.55 -1.25
C ASP A 210 30.58 -5.49 -0.34
N LEU A 211 29.30 -5.18 -0.16
CA LEU A 211 28.43 -5.84 0.78
C LEU A 211 28.13 -7.30 0.37
N PHE A 212 28.09 -7.58 -0.94
CA PHE A 212 27.96 -8.95 -1.42
C PHE A 212 29.16 -9.81 -0.98
N ASP A 213 30.39 -9.30 -1.10
CA ASP A 213 31.59 -9.99 -0.60
C ASP A 213 31.56 -10.17 0.91
N PHE A 214 31.10 -9.14 1.63
CA PHE A 214 31.01 -9.12 3.09
C PHE A 214 30.11 -10.24 3.59
N TYR A 215 28.90 -10.34 3.02
CA TYR A 215 27.93 -11.36 3.41
C TYR A 215 28.31 -12.76 2.94
N THR A 216 28.81 -12.94 1.71
CA THR A 216 29.24 -14.27 1.23
C THR A 216 30.43 -14.81 2.05
N SER A 217 31.40 -13.95 2.38
CA SER A 217 32.51 -14.32 3.27
C SER A 217 32.05 -14.65 4.69
N LEU A 218 31.04 -13.93 5.21
CA LEU A 218 30.45 -14.20 6.51
C LEU A 218 29.74 -15.56 6.49
N PHE A 219 28.94 -15.84 5.45
CA PHE A 219 28.24 -17.11 5.27
C PHE A 219 29.20 -18.30 5.30
N TYR A 220 30.30 -18.22 4.54
CA TYR A 220 31.32 -19.28 4.53
C TYR A 220 32.03 -19.47 5.89
N LYS A 221 32.18 -18.40 6.67
CA LYS A 221 32.80 -18.47 8.02
C LYS A 221 31.86 -19.04 9.08
N LEU A 222 30.55 -18.79 8.96
CA LEU A 222 29.55 -19.30 9.89
C LEU A 222 29.28 -20.79 9.66
N GLY A 223 29.29 -21.25 8.41
CA GLY A 223 28.98 -22.64 8.03
C GLY A 223 27.47 -22.95 8.08
N GLN A 224 27.02 -23.99 7.37
CA GLN A 224 25.58 -24.26 7.16
C GLN A 224 24.80 -24.57 8.46
N ASP A 225 25.47 -25.12 9.48
CA ASP A 225 24.84 -25.53 10.76
C ASP A 225 24.60 -24.37 11.75
N ASN A 226 25.06 -23.15 11.42
CA ASN A 226 24.92 -22.01 12.31
C ASN A 226 23.50 -21.42 12.25
N GLU A 227 22.94 -21.06 13.40
CA GLU A 227 21.56 -20.56 13.53
C GLU A 227 21.28 -19.30 12.69
N ASP A 228 22.27 -18.45 12.48
CA ASP A 228 22.14 -17.22 11.69
C ASP A 228 22.50 -17.41 10.21
N SER A 229 23.01 -18.59 9.80
CA SER A 229 23.44 -18.82 8.40
C SER A 229 22.31 -18.73 7.40
N LYS A 230 21.09 -19.14 7.78
CA LYS A 230 19.90 -18.95 6.94
C LYS A 230 19.61 -17.46 6.71
N ALA A 231 19.66 -16.65 7.77
CA ALA A 231 19.42 -15.21 7.65
C ALA A 231 20.48 -14.50 6.80
N VAL A 232 21.75 -14.92 6.89
CA VAL A 232 22.84 -14.43 6.03
C VAL A 232 22.61 -14.86 4.58
N TYR A 233 22.24 -16.12 4.34
CA TYR A 233 21.92 -16.64 3.02
C TYR A 233 20.73 -15.91 2.37
N ASP A 234 19.64 -15.72 3.10
CA ASP A 234 18.45 -15.00 2.63
C ASP A 234 18.80 -13.56 2.20
N ARG A 235 19.73 -12.89 2.92
CA ARG A 235 20.21 -11.56 2.54
C ARG A 235 21.06 -11.58 1.28
N ILE A 236 21.95 -12.57 1.11
CA ILE A 236 22.72 -12.77 -0.13
C ILE A 236 21.76 -13.01 -1.30
N HIS A 237 20.76 -13.86 -1.12
CA HIS A 237 19.78 -14.17 -2.16
C HIS A 237 18.95 -12.95 -2.55
N ARG A 238 18.54 -12.13 -1.58
CA ARG A 238 17.85 -10.87 -1.84
C ARG A 238 18.74 -9.88 -2.59
N MET A 239 20.04 -9.79 -2.26
CA MET A 239 20.98 -8.96 -3.02
C MET A 239 21.09 -9.44 -4.47
N LEU A 240 21.17 -10.75 -4.69
CA LEU A 240 21.23 -11.33 -6.03
C LEU A 240 19.96 -11.10 -6.83
N SER A 241 18.80 -11.36 -6.21
CA SER A 241 17.50 -11.16 -6.84
C SER A 241 17.26 -9.70 -7.21
N LYS A 242 17.63 -8.75 -6.35
CA LYS A 242 17.46 -7.33 -6.65
C LYS A 242 18.46 -6.86 -7.70
N ALA A 243 19.68 -7.38 -7.73
CA ALA A 243 20.72 -6.87 -8.62
C ALA A 243 20.59 -7.30 -10.08
N GLY A 244 20.01 -8.48 -10.35
CA GLY A 244 19.84 -8.99 -11.72
C GLY A 244 18.95 -8.11 -12.61
N ASP A 245 18.00 -7.39 -12.02
CA ASP A 245 17.03 -6.57 -12.76
C ASP A 245 17.44 -5.08 -12.86
N LEU A 246 18.57 -4.68 -12.27
CA LEU A 246 18.98 -3.29 -12.17
C LEU A 246 19.98 -2.92 -13.26
N SER A 247 19.54 -2.05 -14.18
CA SER A 247 20.33 -1.56 -15.32
C SER A 247 21.59 -0.77 -14.94
N PHE A 248 21.69 -0.30 -13.68
CA PHE A 248 22.84 0.45 -13.17
C PHE A 248 23.92 -0.43 -12.53
N ILE A 249 23.69 -1.74 -12.39
CA ILE A 249 24.70 -2.69 -11.91
C ILE A 249 25.39 -3.30 -13.12
N ASP A 250 26.72 -3.45 -13.03
CA ASP A 250 27.50 -4.16 -14.02
C ASP A 250 27.04 -5.64 -14.09
N GLN A 251 26.36 -5.97 -15.17
CA GLN A 251 25.75 -7.29 -15.36
C GLN A 251 26.79 -8.40 -15.59
N GLU A 252 27.96 -8.08 -16.14
CA GLU A 252 29.05 -9.05 -16.31
C GLU A 252 29.67 -9.39 -14.95
N LEU A 253 29.95 -8.36 -14.15
CA LEU A 253 30.45 -8.51 -12.78
C LEU A 253 29.45 -9.26 -11.90
N PHE A 254 28.17 -8.89 -11.98
CA PHE A 254 27.08 -9.56 -11.29
C PHE A 254 26.98 -11.04 -11.65
N ALA A 255 26.93 -11.36 -12.96
CA ALA A 255 26.83 -12.74 -13.43
C ALA A 255 28.02 -13.59 -12.97
N SER A 256 29.24 -13.07 -13.10
CA SER A 256 30.48 -13.74 -12.68
C SER A 256 30.47 -14.07 -11.17
N ARG A 257 30.10 -13.10 -10.33
CA ARG A 257 30.10 -13.27 -8.87
C ARG A 257 28.94 -14.12 -8.37
N SER A 258 27.77 -13.99 -9.00
CA SER A 258 26.62 -14.86 -8.75
C SER A 258 26.95 -16.32 -9.07
N GLN A 259 27.56 -16.58 -10.23
CA GLN A 259 27.98 -17.93 -10.62
C GLN A 259 29.07 -18.50 -9.69
N THR A 260 30.00 -17.66 -9.24
CA THR A 260 31.04 -18.06 -8.27
C THR A 260 30.43 -18.47 -6.93
N PHE A 261 29.46 -17.70 -6.43
CA PHE A 261 28.73 -18.03 -5.20
C PHE A 261 27.92 -19.32 -5.36
N GLN A 262 27.17 -19.49 -6.45
CA GLN A 262 26.41 -20.71 -6.75
C GLN A 262 27.31 -21.95 -6.87
N SER A 263 28.46 -21.82 -7.55
CA SER A 263 29.43 -22.92 -7.67
C SER A 263 30.00 -23.33 -6.31
N SER A 264 30.27 -22.34 -5.45
CA SER A 264 30.72 -22.58 -4.07
C SER A 264 29.63 -23.24 -3.21
N LEU A 265 28.36 -22.86 -3.42
CA LEU A 265 27.21 -23.48 -2.77
C LEU A 265 27.06 -24.95 -3.17
N ASN A 266 27.11 -25.24 -4.48
CA ASN A 266 27.05 -26.59 -5.02
C ASN A 266 28.20 -27.48 -4.51
N LEU A 267 29.40 -26.89 -4.32
CA LEU A 267 30.55 -27.59 -3.71
C LEU A 267 30.33 -27.87 -2.21
N MET A 268 29.66 -26.98 -1.48
CA MET A 268 29.28 -27.20 -0.07
C MET A 268 28.14 -28.22 0.06
N GLU A 269 27.13 -28.17 -0.82
CA GLU A 269 26.03 -29.13 -0.91
C GLU A 269 26.50 -30.53 -1.37
N SER A 270 27.54 -30.61 -2.21
CA SER A 270 28.11 -31.90 -2.65
C SER A 270 28.74 -32.76 -1.55
N LYS A 271 28.84 -32.24 -0.31
CA LYS A 271 29.20 -33.02 0.88
C LYS A 271 28.02 -33.52 1.71
N ASP A 272 26.80 -33.02 1.51
CA ASP A 272 25.65 -33.34 2.38
C ASP A 272 24.27 -33.51 1.69
N SER A 273 24.16 -33.51 0.36
CA SER A 273 22.84 -33.67 -0.28
C SER A 273 22.83 -34.60 -1.51
N ALA A 274 22.95 -35.90 -1.24
CA ALA A 274 22.01 -36.83 -1.85
C ALA A 274 20.76 -36.86 -0.95
N GLU A 275 19.59 -36.59 -1.56
CA GLU A 275 18.24 -36.61 -0.97
C GLU A 275 17.70 -35.28 -0.39
N ALA A 276 17.08 -34.46 -1.26
CA ALA A 276 15.66 -34.06 -1.15
C ALA A 276 15.35 -32.82 -2.03
N GLY A 277 14.39 -32.93 -2.98
CA GLY A 277 13.72 -31.70 -3.48
C GLY A 277 13.06 -31.63 -4.85
N SER A 278 12.97 -32.66 -5.71
CA SER A 278 12.43 -32.46 -7.09
C SER A 278 11.17 -33.23 -7.49
N SER A 279 10.62 -34.12 -6.65
CA SER A 279 9.43 -34.92 -7.04
C SER A 279 8.09 -34.25 -6.73
N GLY A 280 7.98 -33.53 -5.60
CA GLY A 280 6.71 -32.98 -5.11
C GLY A 280 6.15 -31.83 -5.96
N ASP A 281 7.02 -30.97 -6.50
CA ASP A 281 6.58 -29.79 -7.26
C ASP A 281 5.98 -30.15 -8.61
N SER A 282 6.53 -31.18 -9.26
CA SER A 282 5.98 -31.70 -10.51
C SER A 282 4.59 -32.33 -10.30
N GLU A 283 4.33 -32.94 -9.15
CA GLU A 283 3.02 -33.50 -8.82
C GLU A 283 1.99 -32.39 -8.59
N ILE A 284 2.36 -31.34 -7.86
CA ILE A 284 1.50 -30.17 -7.62
C ILE A 284 1.14 -29.49 -8.94
N LEU A 285 2.13 -29.24 -9.81
CA LEU A 285 1.89 -28.66 -11.13
C LEU A 285 0.97 -29.54 -12.00
N GLY A 286 1.10 -30.87 -11.90
CA GLY A 286 0.17 -31.80 -12.55
C GLY A 286 -1.27 -31.65 -12.06
N LYS A 287 -1.48 -31.37 -10.77
CA LYS A 287 -2.82 -31.11 -10.20
C LYS A 287 -3.39 -29.73 -10.57
N LEU A 288 -2.52 -28.78 -10.92
CA LEU A 288 -2.90 -27.42 -11.32
C LEU A 288 -3.08 -27.26 -12.83
N ALA A 289 -2.69 -28.24 -13.63
CA ALA A 289 -2.81 -28.17 -15.08
C ALA A 289 -4.28 -27.97 -15.50
N GLY A 290 -4.54 -26.89 -16.25
CA GLY A 290 -5.90 -26.54 -16.69
C GLY A 290 -6.77 -25.97 -15.56
N SER A 291 -6.15 -25.22 -14.63
CA SER A 291 -6.85 -24.58 -13.51
C SER A 291 -8.02 -23.71 -13.95
N LEU A 292 -7.86 -22.93 -15.02
CA LEU A 292 -8.92 -22.08 -15.57
C LEU A 292 -10.17 -22.89 -15.93
N ASN A 293 -10.02 -24.06 -16.54
CA ASN A 293 -11.16 -24.91 -16.89
C ASN A 293 -11.81 -25.49 -15.64
N THR A 294 -11.02 -25.95 -14.67
CA THR A 294 -11.54 -26.45 -13.38
C THR A 294 -12.38 -25.40 -12.66
N ILE A 295 -11.93 -24.14 -12.66
CA ILE A 295 -12.65 -23.01 -12.05
C ILE A 295 -13.98 -22.76 -12.79
N LEU A 296 -13.94 -22.68 -14.11
CA LEU A 296 -15.12 -22.41 -14.94
C LEU A 296 -16.15 -23.54 -14.87
N ASP A 297 -15.70 -24.79 -14.88
CA ASP A 297 -16.57 -25.97 -14.78
C ASP A 297 -17.28 -26.03 -13.42
N TYR A 298 -16.59 -25.63 -12.34
CA TYR A 298 -17.17 -25.57 -11.00
C TYR A 298 -18.21 -24.46 -10.83
N ALA A 299 -18.04 -23.31 -11.50
CA ALA A 299 -18.98 -22.18 -11.41
C ALA A 299 -20.39 -22.54 -11.90
N GLY A 300 -20.49 -23.47 -12.86
CA GLY A 300 -21.73 -24.13 -13.23
C GLY A 300 -22.86 -23.19 -13.64
N SER A 301 -22.68 -22.29 -14.62
CA SER A 301 -23.73 -21.73 -15.53
C SER A 301 -23.24 -20.53 -16.37
N ASP A 302 -24.00 -20.25 -17.44
CA ASP A 302 -23.83 -19.31 -18.57
C ASP A 302 -22.60 -19.52 -19.48
N LEU A 303 -22.81 -20.33 -20.54
CA LEU A 303 -21.80 -20.65 -21.56
C LEU A 303 -21.17 -19.41 -22.18
N ASP A 304 -21.92 -18.30 -22.27
CA ASP A 304 -21.44 -17.07 -22.89
C ASP A 304 -20.40 -16.38 -21.99
N THR A 305 -20.68 -16.21 -20.70
CA THR A 305 -19.75 -15.65 -19.70
C THR A 305 -18.49 -16.52 -19.55
N VAL A 306 -18.65 -17.84 -19.54
CA VAL A 306 -17.52 -18.79 -19.47
C VAL A 306 -16.62 -18.68 -20.69
N THR A 307 -17.21 -18.52 -21.88
CA THR A 307 -16.47 -18.41 -23.14
C THR A 307 -15.75 -17.06 -23.24
N SER A 308 -16.41 -15.96 -22.86
CA SER A 308 -15.80 -14.62 -22.89
C SER A 308 -14.64 -14.51 -21.91
N PHE A 309 -14.80 -14.97 -20.66
CA PHE A 309 -13.73 -14.92 -19.67
C PHE A 309 -12.51 -15.72 -20.11
N ARG A 310 -12.71 -16.93 -20.66
CA ARG A 310 -11.61 -17.74 -21.20
C ARG A 310 -10.87 -17.01 -22.33
N GLN A 311 -11.58 -16.36 -23.25
CA GLN A 311 -10.99 -15.58 -24.33
C GLN A 311 -10.22 -14.38 -23.82
N HIS A 312 -10.77 -13.63 -22.86
CA HIS A 312 -10.12 -12.46 -22.28
C HIS A 312 -8.88 -12.84 -21.47
N VAL A 313 -8.90 -13.94 -20.70
CA VAL A 313 -7.73 -14.45 -19.96
C VAL A 313 -6.61 -14.83 -20.94
N HIS A 314 -6.94 -15.53 -22.03
CA HIS A 314 -5.98 -15.88 -23.06
C HIS A 314 -5.40 -14.62 -23.74
N ALA A 315 -6.23 -13.65 -24.10
CA ALA A 315 -5.77 -12.38 -24.65
C ALA A 315 -4.85 -11.63 -23.67
N TYR A 316 -5.15 -11.66 -22.37
CA TYR A 316 -4.37 -11.02 -21.32
C TYR A 316 -3.01 -11.70 -21.10
N LYS A 317 -2.94 -13.03 -21.22
CA LYS A 317 -1.67 -13.78 -21.18
C LYS A 317 -0.73 -13.38 -22.32
N LEU A 318 -1.27 -13.12 -23.52
CA LEU A 318 -0.50 -12.75 -24.71
C LEU A 318 0.03 -11.31 -24.71
N LEU A 319 -0.40 -10.46 -23.76
CA LEU A 319 0.10 -9.10 -23.66
C LEU A 319 1.57 -9.09 -23.22
N SER A 320 2.38 -8.27 -23.89
CA SER A 320 3.77 -8.01 -23.50
C SER A 320 3.88 -7.10 -22.27
N ASP A 321 2.96 -6.13 -22.14
CA ASP A 321 2.85 -5.25 -20.97
C ASP A 321 1.39 -5.18 -20.51
N ARG A 322 1.11 -5.88 -19.40
CA ARG A 322 -0.22 -5.96 -18.79
C ARG A 322 -0.61 -4.70 -18.02
N ALA A 323 0.35 -3.83 -17.73
CA ALA A 323 0.17 -2.54 -17.06
C ALA A 323 0.04 -1.36 -18.04
N SER A 324 0.08 -1.61 -19.37
CA SER A 324 -0.06 -0.58 -20.40
C SER A 324 -1.35 0.25 -20.22
N GLN A 325 -1.25 1.56 -20.47
CA GLN A 325 -2.39 2.48 -20.46
C GLN A 325 -3.09 2.58 -21.83
N ASP A 326 -2.70 1.75 -22.80
CA ASP A 326 -3.35 1.68 -24.10
C ASP A 326 -4.84 1.35 -23.95
N GLN A 327 -5.67 1.96 -24.81
CA GLN A 327 -7.12 1.87 -24.71
C GLN A 327 -7.62 0.43 -24.76
N ASP A 328 -7.06 -0.42 -25.63
CA ASP A 328 -7.46 -1.81 -25.79
C ASP A 328 -7.08 -2.65 -24.55
N VAL A 329 -5.91 -2.40 -23.97
CA VAL A 329 -5.45 -3.08 -22.75
C VAL A 329 -6.27 -2.65 -21.54
N ALA A 330 -6.58 -1.35 -21.43
CA ALA A 330 -7.44 -0.81 -20.39
C ALA A 330 -8.88 -1.37 -20.49
N LEU A 331 -9.40 -1.52 -21.72
CA LEU A 331 -10.69 -2.14 -21.96
C LEU A 331 -10.69 -3.61 -21.55
N LEU A 332 -9.66 -4.38 -21.95
CA LEU A 332 -9.52 -5.79 -21.59
C LEU A 332 -9.45 -5.98 -20.06
N ARG A 333 -8.64 -5.18 -19.35
CA ARG A 333 -8.60 -5.22 -17.88
C ARG A 333 -9.95 -4.94 -17.25
N ARG A 334 -10.70 -3.97 -17.79
CA ARG A 334 -12.04 -3.65 -17.29
C ARG A 334 -13.01 -4.82 -17.50
N GLN A 335 -13.01 -5.43 -18.69
CA GLN A 335 -13.85 -6.60 -18.98
C GLN A 335 -13.52 -7.77 -18.04
N LEU A 336 -12.24 -8.10 -17.89
CA LEU A 336 -11.77 -9.12 -16.94
C LEU A 336 -12.18 -8.80 -15.50
N THR A 337 -12.13 -7.53 -15.10
CA THR A 337 -12.53 -7.11 -13.76
C THR A 337 -14.01 -7.33 -13.52
N GLU A 338 -14.87 -6.96 -14.48
CA GLU A 338 -16.33 -7.17 -14.41
C GLU A 338 -16.66 -8.67 -14.35
N GLU A 339 -16.04 -9.48 -15.21
CA GLU A 339 -16.21 -10.94 -15.26
C GLU A 339 -15.67 -11.64 -14.01
N PHE A 340 -14.54 -11.20 -13.46
CA PHE A 340 -13.95 -11.76 -12.24
C PHE A 340 -14.92 -11.65 -11.05
N TYR A 341 -15.52 -10.48 -10.84
CA TYR A 341 -16.44 -10.30 -9.71
C TYR A 341 -17.74 -11.08 -9.87
N LEU A 342 -18.22 -11.22 -11.11
CA LEU A 342 -19.35 -12.11 -11.43
C LEU A 342 -18.98 -13.57 -11.12
N LEU A 343 -17.83 -14.05 -11.60
CA LEU A 343 -17.33 -15.40 -11.38
C LEU A 343 -17.12 -15.69 -9.89
N TYR A 344 -16.54 -14.75 -9.14
CA TYR A 344 -16.37 -14.86 -7.70
C TYR A 344 -17.71 -15.06 -6.98
N SER A 345 -18.75 -14.29 -7.35
CA SER A 345 -20.09 -14.44 -6.79
C SER A 345 -20.69 -15.82 -7.07
N LEU A 346 -20.50 -16.35 -8.29
CA LEU A 346 -21.00 -17.67 -8.68
C LEU A 346 -20.28 -18.78 -7.92
N LEU A 347 -18.95 -18.76 -7.92
CA LEU A 347 -18.12 -19.75 -7.23
C LEU A 347 -18.42 -19.78 -5.74
N PHE A 348 -18.50 -18.62 -5.08
CA PHE A 348 -18.86 -18.54 -3.68
C PHE A 348 -20.21 -19.22 -3.40
N THR A 349 -21.22 -18.95 -4.23
CA THR A 349 -22.54 -19.58 -4.10
C THR A 349 -22.44 -21.10 -4.23
N GLN A 350 -21.68 -21.60 -5.20
CA GLN A 350 -21.46 -23.05 -5.38
C GLN A 350 -20.75 -23.69 -4.17
N THR A 351 -19.85 -22.98 -3.50
CA THR A 351 -19.22 -23.49 -2.26
C THR A 351 -20.20 -23.69 -1.11
N LEU A 352 -21.38 -23.07 -1.15
CA LEU A 352 -22.43 -23.28 -0.13
C LEU A 352 -23.15 -24.61 -0.32
N GLU A 353 -23.23 -25.10 -1.56
CA GLU A 353 -23.98 -26.30 -1.94
C GLU A 353 -23.07 -27.55 -1.98
N GLN A 354 -21.80 -27.37 -2.34
CA GLN A 354 -20.85 -28.45 -2.56
C GLN A 354 -19.74 -28.45 -1.50
N PRO A 355 -19.59 -29.53 -0.70
CA PRO A 355 -18.61 -29.56 0.40
C PRO A 355 -17.17 -29.74 -0.06
N ASN A 356 -16.93 -30.26 -1.28
CA ASN A 356 -15.59 -30.50 -1.79
C ASN A 356 -15.20 -29.45 -2.83
N ILE A 357 -14.48 -28.42 -2.38
CA ILE A 357 -14.02 -27.32 -3.24
C ILE A 357 -12.68 -27.73 -3.89
N PRO A 358 -12.58 -27.83 -5.23
CA PRO A 358 -11.32 -28.10 -5.92
C PRO A 358 -10.25 -27.07 -5.58
N MET A 359 -8.97 -27.49 -5.57
CA MET A 359 -7.88 -26.59 -5.18
C MET A 359 -7.77 -25.32 -6.05
N PRO A 360 -7.88 -25.38 -7.39
CA PRO A 360 -7.90 -24.17 -8.21
C PRO A 360 -9.00 -23.17 -7.82
N VAL A 361 -10.17 -23.67 -7.42
CA VAL A 361 -11.30 -22.84 -6.96
C VAL A 361 -10.99 -22.20 -5.60
N LYS A 362 -10.37 -22.94 -4.68
CA LYS A 362 -9.90 -22.37 -3.40
C LYS A 362 -8.87 -21.26 -3.64
N MET A 363 -7.88 -21.52 -4.50
CA MET A 363 -6.86 -20.53 -4.84
C MET A 363 -7.45 -19.30 -5.52
N PHE A 364 -8.48 -19.45 -6.37
CA PHE A 364 -9.22 -18.32 -6.93
C PHE A 364 -9.87 -17.47 -5.84
N LEU A 365 -10.63 -18.10 -4.93
CA LEU A 365 -11.37 -17.39 -3.88
C LEU A 365 -10.43 -16.70 -2.87
N TYR A 366 -9.28 -17.30 -2.57
CA TYR A 366 -8.34 -16.77 -1.60
C TYR A 366 -7.34 -15.76 -2.18
N PHE A 367 -6.90 -15.95 -3.43
CA PHE A 367 -5.74 -15.22 -3.97
C PHE A 367 -6.00 -14.53 -5.32
N GLY A 368 -7.17 -14.73 -5.93
CA GLY A 368 -7.44 -14.25 -7.30
C GLY A 368 -6.73 -15.09 -8.38
N TYR A 369 -6.28 -16.30 -8.03
CA TYR A 369 -5.60 -17.21 -8.96
C TYR A 369 -6.55 -17.75 -10.04
N VAL A 370 -6.09 -17.77 -11.29
CA VAL A 370 -6.89 -18.24 -12.44
C VAL A 370 -6.17 -19.26 -13.31
N ASP A 371 -4.86 -19.08 -13.53
CA ASP A 371 -4.08 -19.85 -14.50
C ASP A 371 -2.61 -19.98 -14.03
N GLU A 372 -2.05 -21.17 -14.18
CA GLU A 372 -0.69 -21.53 -13.75
C GLU A 372 0.43 -20.78 -14.48
N GLU A 373 0.25 -20.44 -15.75
CA GLU A 373 1.23 -19.67 -16.52
C GLU A 373 1.16 -18.19 -16.18
N LEU A 374 -0.06 -17.65 -16.02
CA LEU A 374 -0.26 -16.24 -15.63
C LEU A 374 0.29 -15.97 -14.22
N ALA A 375 0.07 -16.89 -13.28
CA ALA A 375 0.62 -16.78 -11.93
C ALA A 375 2.14 -16.98 -11.89
N GLY A 376 2.69 -17.73 -12.85
CA GLY A 376 4.06 -18.24 -12.84
C GLY A 376 4.15 -19.55 -12.05
N LEU A 377 4.82 -20.56 -12.61
CA LEU A 377 4.83 -21.94 -12.09
C LEU A 377 5.30 -22.03 -10.63
N LYS A 378 6.36 -21.29 -10.27
CA LYS A 378 6.87 -21.25 -8.89
C LYS A 378 5.83 -20.70 -7.93
N ASN A 379 5.20 -19.57 -8.29
CA ASN A 379 4.16 -18.94 -7.48
C ASN A 379 2.94 -19.85 -7.36
N ALA A 380 2.53 -20.53 -8.44
CA ALA A 380 1.41 -21.45 -8.44
C ALA A 380 1.61 -22.60 -7.42
N VAL A 381 2.82 -23.17 -7.34
CA VAL A 381 3.17 -24.18 -6.32
C VAL A 381 3.12 -23.60 -4.90
N THR A 382 3.64 -22.39 -4.69
CA THR A 382 3.59 -21.73 -3.38
C THR A 382 2.15 -21.44 -2.94
N LEU A 383 1.33 -20.89 -3.85
CA LEU A 383 -0.09 -20.62 -3.61
C LEU A 383 -0.87 -21.91 -3.30
N TYR A 384 -0.56 -23.03 -3.96
CA TYR A 384 -1.17 -24.33 -3.68
C TYR A 384 -0.89 -24.75 -2.23
N ARG A 385 0.38 -24.73 -1.81
CA ARG A 385 0.77 -25.12 -0.45
C ARG A 385 0.14 -24.20 0.60
N MET A 386 0.06 -22.90 0.32
CA MET A 386 -0.62 -21.94 1.18
C MET A 386 -2.13 -22.22 1.28
N ALA A 387 -2.81 -22.47 0.15
CA ALA A 387 -4.24 -22.82 0.15
C ALA A 387 -4.52 -24.14 0.89
N GLU A 388 -3.61 -25.11 0.82
CA GLU A 388 -3.70 -26.38 1.55
C GLU A 388 -3.56 -26.19 3.07
N ALA A 389 -2.65 -25.30 3.49
CA ALA A 389 -2.42 -25.00 4.91
C ALA A 389 -3.40 -23.97 5.51
N MET A 390 -4.24 -23.32 4.68
CA MET A 390 -5.17 -22.29 5.15
C MET A 390 -6.28 -22.86 6.03
N SER A 391 -6.54 -22.15 7.13
CA SER A 391 -7.61 -22.45 8.08
C SER A 391 -8.42 -21.19 8.41
N ASP A 392 -9.69 -21.38 8.79
CA ASP A 392 -10.57 -20.29 9.23
C ASP A 392 -10.07 -19.72 10.57
N HIS A 393 -9.73 -18.43 10.57
CA HIS A 393 -9.26 -17.68 11.74
C HIS A 393 -10.24 -16.58 12.18
N SER A 394 -11.50 -16.68 11.75
CA SER A 394 -12.55 -15.68 12.03
C SER A 394 -12.77 -15.43 13.52
N ASP A 395 -12.59 -16.44 14.38
CA ASP A 395 -12.78 -16.31 15.82
C ASP A 395 -11.71 -15.40 16.49
N ILE A 396 -10.59 -15.13 15.81
CA ILE A 396 -9.52 -14.21 16.27
C ILE A 396 -9.65 -12.85 15.56
N GLY A 397 -10.68 -12.65 14.73
CA GLY A 397 -10.94 -11.39 14.03
C GLY A 397 -10.09 -11.18 12.77
N VAL A 398 -9.48 -12.23 12.21
CA VAL A 398 -8.76 -12.18 10.92
C VAL A 398 -9.49 -13.05 9.91
N TYR A 399 -9.79 -12.48 8.74
CA TYR A 399 -10.62 -13.10 7.72
C TYR A 399 -9.92 -13.02 6.37
N THR A 400 -9.84 -14.14 5.66
CA THR A 400 -9.77 -14.05 4.18
C THR A 400 -11.08 -13.43 3.69
N PHE A 401 -11.10 -12.83 2.50
CA PHE A 401 -12.35 -12.29 1.98
C PHE A 401 -13.44 -13.37 1.82
N TYR A 402 -13.07 -14.61 1.51
CA TYR A 402 -13.98 -15.76 1.54
C TYR A 402 -14.58 -16.00 2.94
N ASP A 403 -13.75 -16.06 3.99
CA ASP A 403 -14.21 -16.26 5.36
C ASP A 403 -15.07 -15.09 5.87
N TRP A 404 -14.77 -13.88 5.40
CA TRP A 404 -15.58 -12.69 5.66
C TRP A 404 -17.00 -12.84 5.11
N LEU A 405 -17.15 -13.28 3.86
CA LEU A 405 -18.45 -13.57 3.27
C LEU A 405 -19.15 -14.73 3.99
N MET A 406 -18.41 -15.75 4.45
CA MET A 406 -18.95 -16.81 5.32
C MET A 406 -19.46 -16.29 6.65
N ALA A 407 -18.75 -15.35 7.29
CA ALA A 407 -19.21 -14.72 8.52
C ALA A 407 -20.50 -13.92 8.32
N ILE A 408 -20.64 -13.23 7.18
CA ILE A 408 -21.89 -12.53 6.80
C ILE A 408 -23.02 -13.51 6.53
N PHE A 409 -22.77 -14.55 5.72
CA PHE A 409 -23.76 -15.57 5.39
C PHE A 409 -24.29 -16.30 6.63
N ARG A 410 -23.40 -16.62 7.57
CA ARG A 410 -23.75 -17.28 8.85
C ARG A 410 -24.38 -16.32 9.86
N GLY A 411 -24.49 -15.01 9.54
CA GLY A 411 -25.03 -14.00 10.44
C GLY A 411 -24.14 -13.64 11.62
N LYS A 412 -22.86 -14.05 11.62
CA LYS A 412 -21.87 -13.66 12.64
C LYS A 412 -21.48 -12.18 12.51
N LYS A 413 -21.49 -11.64 11.29
CA LYS A 413 -21.11 -10.25 10.96
C LYS A 413 -22.14 -9.61 10.03
N SER A 414 -22.31 -8.28 10.13
CA SER A 414 -23.14 -7.52 9.18
C SER A 414 -22.33 -7.07 7.96
N PRO A 415 -22.95 -6.83 6.79
CA PRO A 415 -22.26 -6.22 5.65
C PRO A 415 -21.66 -4.85 5.95
N SER A 416 -20.69 -4.44 5.16
CA SER A 416 -19.96 -3.17 5.30
C SER A 416 -20.76 -2.00 4.77
N ARG A 417 -20.50 -0.81 5.30
CA ARG A 417 -21.11 0.42 4.76
C ARG A 417 -20.67 0.63 3.31
N ASN A 418 -21.50 1.30 2.53
CA ASN A 418 -21.15 1.75 1.18
C ASN A 418 -20.40 3.10 1.18
N GLU A 419 -19.98 3.57 0.00
CA GLU A 419 -19.29 4.86 -0.20
C GLU A 419 -20.08 6.08 0.30
N PHE A 420 -21.39 5.93 0.55
CA PHE A 420 -22.26 6.97 1.08
C PHE A 420 -22.48 6.86 2.59
N ASP A 421 -21.64 6.08 3.31
CA ASP A 421 -21.74 5.79 4.75
C ASP A 421 -23.08 5.14 5.16
N GLN A 422 -23.74 4.41 4.24
CA GLN A 422 -25.01 3.71 4.51
C GLN A 422 -24.75 2.24 4.80
N ASP A 423 -25.36 1.72 5.86
CA ASP A 423 -25.39 0.29 6.14
C ASP A 423 -26.45 -0.44 5.29
N TYR A 424 -26.46 -1.77 5.36
CA TYR A 424 -27.38 -2.61 4.58
C TYR A 424 -28.85 -2.30 4.87
N SER A 425 -29.19 -2.08 6.14
CA SER A 425 -30.56 -1.77 6.58
C SER A 425 -31.02 -0.41 6.05
N ASP A 426 -30.16 0.61 6.12
CA ASP A 426 -30.42 1.93 5.57
C ASP A 426 -30.55 1.87 4.02
N TYR A 427 -29.75 1.03 3.35
CA TYR A 427 -29.80 0.81 1.91
C TYR A 427 -31.15 0.22 1.45
N ILE A 428 -31.60 -0.89 2.04
CA ILE A 428 -32.89 -1.50 1.67
C ILE A 428 -34.07 -0.59 2.02
N HIS A 429 -33.99 0.16 3.13
CA HIS A 429 -35.02 1.13 3.50
C HIS A 429 -35.11 2.27 2.47
N LYS A 430 -33.98 2.78 1.98
CA LYS A 430 -33.98 3.79 0.91
C LYS A 430 -34.55 3.26 -0.40
N GLN A 431 -34.29 2.00 -0.76
CA GLN A 431 -34.93 1.40 -1.94
C GLN A 431 -36.45 1.31 -1.81
N LYS A 432 -36.96 0.99 -0.61
CA LYS A 432 -38.40 1.02 -0.34
C LYS A 432 -38.97 2.43 -0.47
N VAL A 433 -38.35 3.42 0.18
CA VAL A 433 -38.80 4.83 0.13
C VAL A 433 -38.76 5.37 -1.31
N GLY A 434 -37.79 4.93 -2.12
CA GLY A 434 -37.70 5.25 -3.54
C GLY A 434 -38.68 4.51 -4.45
N GLY A 435 -39.49 3.58 -3.92
CA GLY A 435 -40.46 2.79 -4.68
C GLY A 435 -39.86 1.64 -5.49
N ASN A 436 -38.58 1.31 -5.31
CA ASN A 436 -37.90 0.23 -6.03
C ASN A 436 -38.25 -1.17 -5.49
N ILE A 437 -38.65 -1.25 -4.22
CA ILE A 437 -39.07 -2.50 -3.57
C ILE A 437 -40.30 -2.26 -2.68
N THR A 438 -41.10 -3.31 -2.50
CA THR A 438 -42.29 -3.34 -1.64
C THR A 438 -41.95 -3.63 -0.18
N ASP A 439 -42.93 -3.45 0.71
CA ASP A 439 -42.80 -3.81 2.14
C ASP A 439 -42.55 -5.30 2.38
N ALA A 440 -43.15 -6.17 1.56
CA ALA A 440 -42.94 -7.61 1.65
C ALA A 440 -41.52 -7.99 1.19
N GLU A 441 -41.04 -7.36 0.12
CA GLU A 441 -39.67 -7.57 -0.39
C GLU A 441 -38.61 -7.04 0.58
N LEU A 442 -38.85 -5.92 1.27
CA LEU A 442 -37.95 -5.43 2.30
C LEU A 442 -37.74 -6.48 3.40
N LYS A 443 -38.83 -7.04 3.94
CA LYS A 443 -38.75 -8.08 4.99
C LYS A 443 -38.07 -9.36 4.49
N ALA A 444 -38.27 -9.71 3.22
CA ALA A 444 -37.61 -10.86 2.60
C ALA A 444 -36.09 -10.63 2.47
N LEU A 445 -35.67 -9.45 2.01
CA LEU A 445 -34.25 -9.09 1.86
C LEU A 445 -33.55 -8.98 3.22
N GLU A 446 -34.19 -8.38 4.22
CA GLU A 446 -33.62 -8.20 5.56
C GLU A 446 -33.18 -9.53 6.22
N ASN A 447 -33.95 -10.60 5.98
CA ASN A 447 -33.71 -11.92 6.54
C ASN A 447 -32.98 -12.88 5.59
N ASN A 448 -32.70 -12.47 4.36
CA ASN A 448 -32.02 -13.32 3.38
C ASN A 448 -30.48 -13.20 3.52
N PRO A 449 -29.78 -14.26 3.97
CA PRO A 449 -28.34 -14.19 4.17
C PRO A 449 -27.57 -13.98 2.86
N MET A 450 -28.04 -14.57 1.77
CA MET A 450 -27.41 -14.41 0.47
C MET A 450 -27.61 -12.99 -0.10
N ALA A 451 -28.72 -12.32 0.22
CA ALA A 451 -28.92 -10.92 -0.15
C ALA A 451 -27.91 -9.99 0.52
N LYS A 452 -27.51 -10.30 1.77
CA LYS A 452 -26.45 -9.59 2.50
C LYS A 452 -25.07 -9.82 1.90
N VAL A 453 -24.76 -11.08 1.53
CA VAL A 453 -23.51 -11.41 0.83
C VAL A 453 -23.43 -10.72 -0.53
N ASN A 454 -24.51 -10.77 -1.32
CA ASN A 454 -24.58 -10.11 -2.62
C ASN A 454 -24.40 -8.59 -2.53
N TYR A 455 -24.87 -7.98 -1.45
CA TYR A 455 -24.61 -6.57 -1.17
C TYR A 455 -23.11 -6.33 -0.94
N GLU A 456 -22.44 -7.14 -0.12
CA GLU A 456 -21.00 -7.02 0.13
C GLU A 456 -20.15 -7.19 -1.14
N LEU A 457 -20.49 -8.21 -1.96
CA LEU A 457 -19.84 -8.53 -3.23
C LEU A 457 -19.95 -7.41 -4.27
N ARG A 458 -21.04 -6.63 -4.24
CA ARG A 458 -21.28 -5.51 -5.19
C ARG A 458 -20.81 -4.16 -4.67
N ASN A 459 -20.59 -4.03 -3.37
CA ASN A 459 -20.31 -2.77 -2.70
C ASN A 459 -18.84 -2.68 -2.29
N MET A 460 -18.49 -3.24 -1.13
CA MET A 460 -17.16 -3.10 -0.54
C MET A 460 -16.10 -3.83 -1.38
N PHE A 461 -16.43 -5.04 -1.88
CA PHE A 461 -15.45 -5.89 -2.53
C PHE A 461 -14.76 -5.24 -3.74
N PRO A 462 -15.47 -4.74 -4.77
CA PRO A 462 -14.79 -4.28 -5.98
C PRO A 462 -13.93 -3.05 -5.75
N GLN A 463 -14.37 -2.17 -4.85
CA GLN A 463 -13.71 -0.91 -4.56
C GLN A 463 -12.49 -1.12 -3.66
N VAL A 464 -12.66 -1.86 -2.56
CA VAL A 464 -11.59 -2.04 -1.58
C VAL A 464 -10.50 -2.98 -2.11
N ASN A 465 -10.87 -4.00 -2.91
CA ASN A 465 -9.89 -4.84 -3.61
C ASN A 465 -8.98 -3.98 -4.53
N LYS A 466 -9.58 -3.01 -5.23
CA LYS A 466 -8.84 -2.05 -6.07
C LYS A 466 -7.97 -1.07 -5.28
N ILE A 467 -8.45 -0.58 -4.14
CA ILE A 467 -7.70 0.38 -3.31
C ILE A 467 -6.50 -0.28 -2.64
N THR A 468 -6.69 -1.49 -2.09
CA THR A 468 -5.63 -2.26 -1.40
C THR A 468 -4.51 -2.68 -2.36
N PHE A 469 -4.85 -3.01 -3.61
CA PHE A 469 -3.87 -3.22 -4.68
C PHE A 469 -2.95 -2.01 -4.92
N GLY A 470 -3.45 -0.78 -4.70
CA GLY A 470 -2.67 0.46 -4.72
C GLY A 470 -2.43 1.09 -6.10
N ARG A 471 -2.42 0.29 -7.18
CA ARG A 471 -2.29 0.76 -8.57
C ARG A 471 -3.66 0.82 -9.28
N ILE A 472 -4.43 1.84 -8.95
CA ILE A 472 -5.85 1.99 -9.36
C ILE A 472 -6.05 1.99 -10.89
N THR A 473 -5.12 2.56 -11.67
CA THR A 473 -5.26 2.71 -13.13
C THR A 473 -4.95 1.42 -13.90
N THR A 474 -4.06 0.58 -13.37
CA THR A 474 -3.64 -0.70 -13.98
C THR A 474 -4.27 -1.90 -13.31
N PHE A 475 -5.20 -1.68 -12.38
CA PHE A 475 -5.81 -2.74 -11.58
C PHE A 475 -6.45 -3.83 -12.45
N CYS A 476 -6.11 -5.06 -12.13
CA CYS A 476 -6.74 -6.29 -12.59
C CYS A 476 -6.81 -7.23 -11.37
N PRO A 477 -7.96 -7.84 -11.06
CA PRO A 477 -8.09 -8.68 -9.86
C PRO A 477 -7.51 -10.09 -10.03
N LEU A 478 -6.97 -10.42 -11.21
CA LEU A 478 -6.33 -11.70 -11.48
C LEU A 478 -4.92 -11.70 -10.91
N PHE A 479 -4.56 -12.77 -10.21
CA PHE A 479 -3.20 -12.97 -9.74
C PHE A 479 -2.25 -13.12 -10.94
N CYS A 480 -1.23 -12.26 -11.01
CA CYS A 480 -0.24 -12.22 -12.09
C CYS A 480 1.17 -12.21 -11.51
N ALA A 481 2.10 -12.94 -12.14
CA ALA A 481 3.51 -12.94 -11.76
C ALA A 481 4.13 -11.54 -11.76
N ASP A 482 3.71 -10.68 -12.69
CA ASP A 482 4.21 -9.30 -12.84
C ASP A 482 3.92 -8.41 -11.62
N ASP A 483 2.93 -8.77 -10.81
CA ASP A 483 2.54 -8.03 -9.62
C ASP A 483 3.28 -8.49 -8.34
N VAL A 484 4.00 -9.61 -8.43
CA VAL A 484 4.74 -10.21 -7.32
C VAL A 484 6.15 -9.61 -7.25
N LEU A 485 6.26 -8.43 -6.63
CA LEU A 485 7.53 -7.71 -6.48
C LEU A 485 8.38 -8.17 -5.28
N LYS A 486 7.83 -9.06 -4.44
CA LYS A 486 8.49 -9.66 -3.27
C LYS A 486 8.10 -11.12 -3.18
N ASP A 487 8.94 -11.92 -2.52
CA ASP A 487 8.63 -13.32 -2.26
C ASP A 487 7.28 -13.48 -1.53
N LEU A 488 6.47 -14.45 -1.97
CA LEU A 488 5.11 -14.65 -1.46
C LEU A 488 5.09 -15.05 0.01
N GLU A 489 6.05 -15.84 0.48
CA GLU A 489 6.10 -16.24 1.90
C GLU A 489 6.41 -15.04 2.78
N SER A 490 7.27 -14.14 2.31
CA SER A 490 7.64 -12.91 3.04
C SER A 490 6.54 -11.84 3.05
N SER A 491 5.71 -11.78 2.00
CA SER A 491 4.66 -10.78 1.84
C SER A 491 3.29 -11.24 2.33
N TYR A 492 3.13 -12.55 2.59
CA TYR A 492 1.89 -13.12 3.10
C TYR A 492 1.53 -12.60 4.50
N VAL A 493 0.31 -12.09 4.65
CA VAL A 493 -0.19 -11.58 5.92
C VAL A 493 -0.69 -12.73 6.80
N THR A 494 0.13 -13.14 7.77
CA THR A 494 -0.21 -14.20 8.72
C THR A 494 -0.95 -13.68 9.95
N VAL A 495 -1.79 -14.53 10.56
CA VAL A 495 -2.51 -14.22 11.81
C VAL A 495 -1.56 -13.91 12.96
N SER A 496 -0.45 -14.65 13.06
CA SER A 496 0.57 -14.42 14.08
C SER A 496 1.20 -13.03 13.95
N ARG A 497 1.51 -12.61 12.71
CA ARG A 497 2.08 -11.29 12.44
C ARG A 497 1.09 -10.17 12.74
N VAL A 498 -0.18 -10.31 12.35
CA VAL A 498 -1.24 -9.35 12.68
C VAL A 498 -1.37 -9.19 14.20
N SER A 499 -1.46 -10.31 14.93
CA SER A 499 -1.60 -10.31 16.39
C SER A 499 -0.39 -9.64 17.07
N GLN A 500 0.81 -9.92 16.58
CA GLN A 500 2.04 -9.31 17.06
C GLN A 500 2.03 -7.79 16.85
N ILE A 501 1.65 -7.30 15.66
CA ILE A 501 1.64 -5.87 15.36
C ILE A 501 0.60 -5.13 16.20
N LEU A 502 -0.60 -5.70 16.37
CA LEU A 502 -1.63 -5.12 17.24
C LEU A 502 -1.11 -5.00 18.69
N GLU A 503 -0.43 -6.02 19.20
CA GLU A 503 0.18 -5.96 20.53
C GLU A 503 1.32 -4.94 20.61
N GLU A 504 2.16 -4.82 19.57
CA GLU A 504 3.20 -3.79 19.49
C GLU A 504 2.59 -2.37 19.54
N ILE A 505 1.47 -2.13 18.87
CA ILE A 505 0.75 -0.85 18.94
C ILE A 505 0.18 -0.64 20.33
N ARG A 506 -0.46 -1.65 20.94
CA ARG A 506 -1.04 -1.57 22.30
C ARG A 506 0.03 -1.32 23.38
N ARG A 507 1.26 -1.78 23.17
CA ARG A 507 2.40 -1.49 24.06
C ARG A 507 2.83 -0.03 24.05
N VAL A 508 2.42 0.75 23.04
CA VAL A 508 2.72 2.18 22.95
C VAL A 508 1.45 3.01 23.18
N ASP A 509 0.33 2.67 22.54
CA ASP A 509 -0.97 3.31 22.73
C ASP A 509 -1.99 2.26 23.14
N TYR A 510 -2.01 1.96 24.43
CA TYR A 510 -2.88 0.94 25.00
C TYR A 510 -4.37 1.33 24.96
N THR A 511 -4.69 2.59 24.62
CA THR A 511 -6.07 3.09 24.53
C THR A 511 -6.66 3.05 23.12
N ALA A 512 -5.86 2.71 22.10
CA ALA A 512 -6.22 2.81 20.68
C ALA A 512 -7.56 2.17 20.32
N PHE A 513 -7.88 1.03 20.93
CA PHE A 513 -9.04 0.20 20.63
C PHE A 513 -10.13 0.23 21.71
N TYR A 514 -10.00 1.12 22.71
CA TYR A 514 -10.99 1.23 23.79
C TYR A 514 -12.16 2.15 23.43
N ARG A 515 -13.33 1.87 24.01
CA ARG A 515 -14.58 2.64 23.87
C ARG A 515 -15.18 2.89 25.23
N GLU A 516 -15.60 4.12 25.47
CA GLU A 516 -16.45 4.42 26.63
C GLU A 516 -17.81 3.72 26.45
N SER A 517 -18.19 2.94 27.46
CA SER A 517 -19.38 2.11 27.49
C SER A 517 -19.96 2.04 28.91
N LEU A 518 -21.17 1.53 29.04
CA LEU A 518 -21.68 1.02 30.30
C LEU A 518 -21.36 -0.47 30.41
N ASP A 519 -21.21 -0.95 31.65
CA ASP A 519 -21.21 -2.38 31.94
C ASP A 519 -22.64 -2.92 31.87
N MET A 520 -23.01 -3.45 30.71
CA MET A 520 -24.38 -3.96 30.50
C MET A 520 -24.63 -5.27 31.27
N GLU A 521 -23.59 -6.05 31.57
CA GLU A 521 -23.71 -7.32 32.29
C GLU A 521 -23.93 -7.08 33.78
N HIS A 522 -23.27 -6.05 34.34
CA HIS A 522 -23.37 -5.69 35.75
C HIS A 522 -24.12 -4.37 35.97
N ILE A 523 -25.07 -4.03 35.09
CA ILE A 523 -25.77 -2.73 35.12
C ILE A 523 -26.51 -2.46 36.44
N ASP A 524 -27.01 -3.51 37.10
CA ASP A 524 -27.68 -3.40 38.39
C ASP A 524 -26.74 -2.93 39.52
N VAL A 525 -25.45 -3.21 39.37
CA VAL A 525 -24.40 -2.89 40.33
C VAL A 525 -23.67 -1.61 39.95
N MET A 526 -23.31 -1.47 38.67
CA MET A 526 -22.54 -0.37 38.10
C MET A 526 -23.41 0.86 37.80
N GLY A 527 -24.72 0.68 37.61
CA GLY A 527 -25.66 1.78 37.36
C GLY A 527 -25.30 2.57 36.10
N LYS A 528 -24.95 3.84 36.28
CA LYS A 528 -24.55 4.77 35.19
C LYS A 528 -23.04 5.01 35.13
N GLU A 529 -22.26 4.20 35.84
CA GLU A 529 -20.80 4.29 35.78
C GLU A 529 -20.32 3.96 34.38
N THR A 530 -19.50 4.85 33.80
CA THR A 530 -18.88 4.61 32.50
C THR A 530 -17.55 3.89 32.69
N ILE A 531 -17.30 2.92 31.82
CA ILE A 531 -16.08 2.12 31.76
C ILE A 531 -15.57 2.06 30.33
N HIS A 532 -14.34 1.62 30.14
CA HIS A 532 -13.69 1.49 28.86
C HIS A 532 -13.51 0.02 28.50
N LEU A 533 -14.14 -0.39 27.40
CA LEU A 533 -14.07 -1.76 26.88
C LEU A 533 -13.28 -1.78 25.56
N GLU A 534 -12.44 -2.80 25.39
CA GLU A 534 -11.59 -2.94 24.20
C GLU A 534 -12.33 -3.68 23.08
N TYR A 535 -12.29 -3.11 21.87
CA TYR A 535 -12.83 -3.72 20.65
C TYR A 535 -11.78 -3.65 19.54
N LEU A 536 -11.07 -4.76 19.34
CA LEU A 536 -10.11 -4.89 18.24
C LEU A 536 -10.83 -4.86 16.87
N PRO A 537 -10.20 -4.29 15.83
CA PRO A 537 -10.79 -4.27 14.50
C PRO A 537 -10.78 -5.66 13.86
N ASP A 538 -11.81 -5.95 13.07
CA ASP A 538 -11.78 -7.08 12.14
C ASP A 538 -10.79 -6.77 11.00
N ILE A 539 -9.86 -7.69 10.77
CA ILE A 539 -8.85 -7.61 9.71
C ILE A 539 -9.31 -8.46 8.53
N ILE A 540 -9.57 -7.83 7.38
CA ILE A 540 -10.06 -8.50 6.17
C ILE A 540 -8.94 -8.51 5.13
N LEU A 541 -8.62 -9.68 4.60
CA LEU A 541 -7.56 -9.89 3.61
C LEU A 541 -8.18 -10.06 2.21
N MET A 542 -7.91 -9.09 1.34
CA MET A 542 -8.36 -9.08 -0.05
C MET A 542 -7.52 -10.03 -0.91
N PRO A 543 -8.13 -10.73 -1.89
CA PRO A 543 -7.46 -11.70 -2.76
C PRO A 543 -6.63 -10.99 -3.83
N ASN A 544 -5.59 -10.28 -3.41
CA ASN A 544 -4.69 -9.56 -4.30
C ASN A 544 -3.27 -9.42 -3.71
N VAL A 545 -2.34 -8.99 -4.57
CA VAL A 545 -1.00 -8.54 -4.20
C VAL A 545 -0.96 -7.02 -4.24
N GLY A 546 -0.75 -6.34 -3.12
CA GLY A 546 -0.88 -4.89 -3.05
C GLY A 546 -0.01 -4.22 -2.01
N ILE A 547 -0.12 -2.89 -1.96
CA ILE A 547 0.77 -2.01 -1.18
C ILE A 547 0.00 -1.16 -0.15
N ARG A 548 -1.34 -1.18 -0.15
CA ARG A 548 -2.15 -0.28 0.69
C ARG A 548 -3.06 -1.05 1.64
N GLY A 549 -3.21 -0.51 2.84
CA GLY A 549 -4.29 -0.84 3.75
C GLY A 549 -5.39 0.23 3.71
N VAL A 550 -6.60 -0.12 4.16
CA VAL A 550 -7.75 0.78 4.24
C VAL A 550 -8.46 0.60 5.58
N MET A 551 -8.68 1.68 6.32
CA MET A 551 -9.62 1.70 7.45
C MET A 551 -11.01 2.02 6.88
N TRP A 552 -11.82 0.98 6.66
CA TRP A 552 -13.09 1.11 5.95
C TRP A 552 -14.21 1.67 6.82
N GLN A 553 -14.28 1.23 8.08
CA GLN A 553 -15.26 1.73 9.04
C GLN A 553 -14.78 1.55 10.48
N GLU A 554 -15.12 2.52 11.33
CA GLU A 554 -14.71 2.59 12.73
C GLU A 554 -15.62 1.80 13.69
N ILE A 555 -16.85 1.49 13.26
CA ILE A 555 -17.89 0.76 14.01
C ILE A 555 -18.81 -0.03 13.07
N GLU A 556 -19.57 -0.98 13.62
CA GLU A 556 -20.58 -1.77 12.94
C GLU A 556 -22.00 -1.20 13.18
N GLY A 557 -22.70 -0.85 12.10
CA GLY A 557 -24.04 -0.27 12.15
C GLY A 557 -24.08 1.02 12.97
N LYS A 558 -24.97 1.08 13.97
CA LYS A 558 -25.16 2.22 14.87
C LYS A 558 -24.59 1.99 16.27
N ARG A 559 -24.03 0.80 16.53
CA ARG A 559 -23.46 0.43 17.83
C ARG A 559 -22.05 1.01 17.92
N ARG A 560 -21.80 1.85 18.92
CA ARG A 560 -20.46 2.44 19.13
C ARG A 560 -19.44 1.43 19.67
N ASN A 561 -19.96 0.39 20.32
CA ASN A 561 -19.21 -0.67 21.00
C ASN A 561 -19.18 -1.90 20.11
N SER A 562 -18.38 -1.81 19.05
CA SER A 562 -18.26 -2.85 18.04
C SER A 562 -16.88 -2.78 17.38
N PRO A 563 -16.38 -3.89 16.82
CA PRO A 563 -15.19 -3.89 15.98
C PRO A 563 -15.28 -2.89 14.81
N GLY A 564 -14.16 -2.23 14.50
CA GLY A 564 -13.97 -1.57 13.21
C GLY A 564 -13.56 -2.58 12.12
N ARG A 565 -13.32 -2.10 10.90
CA ARG A 565 -12.84 -2.92 9.78
C ARG A 565 -11.62 -2.31 9.14
N MET A 566 -10.52 -3.05 9.18
CA MET A 566 -9.30 -2.72 8.46
C MET A 566 -9.07 -3.77 7.39
N VAL A 567 -8.78 -3.32 6.17
CA VAL A 567 -8.66 -4.19 5.00
C VAL A 567 -7.26 -4.08 4.44
N PHE A 568 -6.65 -5.21 4.14
CA PHE A 568 -5.29 -5.33 3.59
C PHE A 568 -5.29 -6.28 2.40
N SER A 569 -4.27 -6.20 1.55
CA SER A 569 -3.97 -7.28 0.59
C SER A 569 -3.51 -8.52 1.36
N ILE A 570 -3.90 -9.72 0.91
CA ILE A 570 -3.42 -10.98 1.50
C ILE A 570 -1.89 -11.14 1.30
N PHE A 571 -1.36 -10.61 0.20
CA PHE A 571 0.06 -10.38 -0.01
C PHE A 571 0.32 -8.87 0.04
N HIS A 572 0.87 -8.39 1.16
CA HIS A 572 1.14 -6.98 1.40
C HIS A 572 2.62 -6.67 1.18
N LEU A 573 2.90 -5.84 0.19
CA LEU A 573 4.26 -5.55 -0.27
C LEU A 573 4.94 -4.43 0.54
N GLU A 574 4.19 -3.55 1.19
CA GLU A 574 4.76 -2.50 2.05
C GLU A 574 5.07 -3.02 3.47
N ASP A 575 5.72 -2.21 4.31
CA ASP A 575 5.88 -2.59 5.71
C ASP A 575 4.53 -2.65 6.43
N LEU A 576 4.15 -3.86 6.84
CA LEU A 576 2.85 -4.13 7.44
C LEU A 576 2.66 -3.34 8.75
N LYS A 577 3.71 -3.23 9.58
CA LYS A 577 3.65 -2.49 10.85
C LYS A 577 3.37 -1.00 10.63
N THR A 578 4.06 -0.38 9.68
CA THR A 578 3.86 1.02 9.29
C THR A 578 2.44 1.24 8.81
N THR A 579 1.92 0.32 7.97
CA THR A 579 0.54 0.38 7.45
C THR A 579 -0.49 0.26 8.58
N PHE A 580 -0.34 -0.70 9.49
CA PHE A 580 -1.21 -0.85 10.67
C PHE A 580 -1.18 0.39 11.58
N THR A 581 0.00 0.97 11.79
CA THR A 581 0.14 2.19 12.61
C THR A 581 -0.59 3.36 11.97
N HIS A 582 -0.47 3.52 10.65
CA HIS A 582 -1.22 4.52 9.87
C HIS A 582 -2.73 4.32 10.00
N LEU A 583 -3.23 3.10 9.76
CA LEU A 583 -4.67 2.79 9.88
C LEU A 583 -5.20 2.95 11.30
N THR A 584 -4.37 2.69 12.32
CA THR A 584 -4.75 2.95 13.71
C THR A 584 -4.91 4.44 13.97
N GLY A 585 -4.04 5.29 13.42
CA GLY A 585 -4.21 6.74 13.44
C GLY A 585 -5.52 7.18 12.78
N GLU A 586 -5.83 6.65 11.59
CA GLU A 586 -7.11 6.95 10.91
C GLU A 586 -8.31 6.52 11.75
N PHE A 587 -8.25 5.32 12.31
CA PHE A 587 -9.27 4.76 13.17
C PHE A 587 -9.52 5.63 14.40
N ARG A 588 -8.48 6.09 15.09
CA ARG A 588 -8.62 7.00 16.24
C ARG A 588 -9.31 8.30 15.86
N TRP A 589 -8.93 8.88 14.71
CA TRP A 589 -9.53 10.12 14.22
C TRP A 589 -11.02 9.95 13.88
N GLU A 590 -11.36 8.95 13.06
CA GLU A 590 -12.73 8.77 12.59
C GLU A 590 -13.65 8.28 13.71
N LEU A 591 -13.15 7.46 14.64
CA LEU A 591 -13.89 7.12 15.85
C LEU A 591 -14.21 8.35 16.67
N CYS A 592 -13.22 9.19 16.99
CA CYS A 592 -13.45 10.39 17.79
C CYS A 592 -14.49 11.29 17.11
N LYS A 593 -14.38 11.49 15.79
CA LYS A 593 -15.42 12.17 15.00
C LYS A 593 -16.81 11.52 15.16
N ARG A 594 -16.89 10.19 15.09
CA ARG A 594 -18.16 9.46 15.23
C ARG A 594 -18.78 9.61 16.62
N VAL A 595 -17.94 9.58 17.67
CA VAL A 595 -18.37 9.75 19.07
C VAL A 595 -18.89 11.17 19.30
N GLN A 596 -18.17 12.19 18.83
CA GLN A 596 -18.53 13.60 19.01
C GLN A 596 -19.64 14.08 18.06
N GLY A 597 -19.91 13.37 16.96
CA GLY A 597 -20.93 13.72 15.98
C GLY A 597 -20.69 15.11 15.39
N ASN A 598 -21.72 15.96 15.37
CA ASN A 598 -21.64 17.30 14.78
C ASN A 598 -20.70 18.26 15.54
N ARG A 599 -20.28 17.91 16.75
CA ARG A 599 -19.41 18.75 17.61
C ARG A 599 -17.94 18.32 17.58
N TRP A 600 -17.55 17.50 16.61
CA TRP A 600 -16.19 16.96 16.52
C TRP A 600 -15.08 18.01 16.41
N ASN A 601 -15.42 19.22 15.94
CA ASN A 601 -14.52 20.37 15.82
C ASN A 601 -14.86 21.52 16.79
N ASP A 602 -15.73 21.28 17.77
CA ASP A 602 -16.16 22.29 18.73
C ASP A 602 -15.23 22.31 19.95
N VAL A 603 -14.47 23.39 20.11
CA VAL A 603 -13.48 23.54 21.19
C VAL A 603 -14.13 23.68 22.57
N SER A 604 -15.43 24.00 22.64
CA SER A 604 -16.16 23.99 23.92
C SER A 604 -16.26 22.59 24.53
N ILE A 605 -16.09 21.55 23.70
CA ILE A 605 -15.99 20.15 24.10
C ILE A 605 -14.57 19.68 23.75
N SER A 606 -13.72 19.64 24.77
CA SER A 606 -12.34 19.14 24.66
C SER A 606 -12.36 17.66 24.22
N SER A 607 -11.77 17.41 23.06
CA SER A 607 -11.63 16.08 22.46
C SER A 607 -10.40 16.06 21.56
N LEU A 608 -9.93 14.86 21.21
CA LEU A 608 -8.79 14.68 20.30
C LEU A 608 -8.97 15.46 19.00
N THR A 609 -10.14 15.34 18.38
CA THR A 609 -10.40 15.98 17.08
C THR A 609 -10.62 17.48 17.20
N SER A 610 -11.26 17.97 18.26
CA SER A 610 -11.53 19.40 18.43
C SER A 610 -10.25 20.19 18.74
N GLU A 611 -9.41 19.69 19.65
CA GLU A 611 -8.14 20.33 19.99
C GLU A 611 -7.13 20.25 18.84
N TYR A 612 -7.06 19.11 18.16
CA TYR A 612 -6.15 18.98 17.01
C TYR A 612 -6.61 19.83 15.82
N PHE A 613 -7.93 19.92 15.59
CA PHE A 613 -8.49 20.81 14.58
C PHE A 613 -8.16 22.28 14.87
N ASP A 614 -8.37 22.74 16.11
CA ASP A 614 -8.03 24.10 16.54
C ASP A 614 -6.54 24.39 16.38
N TYR A 615 -5.69 23.45 16.82
CA TYR A 615 -4.23 23.53 16.67
C TYR A 615 -3.83 23.77 15.20
N ILE A 616 -4.32 22.96 14.27
CA ILE A 616 -3.97 23.07 12.84
C ILE A 616 -4.62 24.28 12.18
N GLN A 617 -5.82 24.68 12.60
CA GLN A 617 -6.50 25.84 12.04
C GLN A 617 -5.81 27.15 12.43
N PHE A 618 -5.38 27.27 13.69
CA PHE A 618 -4.87 28.51 14.26
C PHE A 618 -3.36 28.52 14.54
N TYR A 619 -2.60 27.55 14.01
CA TYR A 619 -1.16 27.42 14.22
C TYR A 619 -0.36 28.72 13.96
N ARG A 620 -0.78 29.54 12.98
CA ARG A 620 -0.12 30.82 12.66
C ARG A 620 -0.15 31.82 13.83
N LYS A 621 -1.26 31.86 14.57
CA LYS A 621 -1.49 32.75 15.71
C LYS A 621 -1.07 32.14 17.05
N ASN A 622 -0.72 30.85 17.07
CA ASN A 622 -0.34 30.17 18.30
C ASN A 622 1.02 30.68 18.83
N HIS A 623 1.05 31.13 20.09
CA HIS A 623 2.25 31.66 20.74
C HIS A 623 3.17 30.57 21.29
N ASP A 624 2.68 29.34 21.45
CA ASP A 624 3.47 28.18 21.87
C ASP A 624 4.31 27.56 20.72
N LEU A 625 4.17 28.08 19.49
CA LEU A 625 4.94 27.63 18.32
C LEU A 625 5.99 28.68 17.93
N SER A 626 7.23 28.22 17.75
CA SER A 626 8.29 29.02 17.13
C SER A 626 7.98 29.32 15.66
N THR A 627 8.67 30.32 15.09
CA THR A 627 8.56 30.65 13.65
C THR A 627 8.90 29.46 12.76
N GLU A 628 9.96 28.74 13.09
CA GLU A 628 10.36 27.50 12.40
C GLU A 628 9.30 26.41 12.52
N ALA A 629 8.74 26.19 13.72
CA ALA A 629 7.68 25.21 13.93
C ALA A 629 6.43 25.54 13.10
N LYS A 630 6.09 26.82 12.92
CA LYS A 630 4.97 27.26 12.07
C LYS A 630 5.21 26.93 10.59
N GLU A 631 6.41 27.16 10.06
CA GLU A 631 6.73 26.76 8.69
C GLU A 631 6.76 25.23 8.53
N LYS A 632 7.21 24.48 9.53
CA LYS A 632 7.14 23.01 9.53
C LYS A 632 5.70 22.49 9.51
N VAL A 633 4.78 23.11 10.27
CA VAL A 633 3.34 22.78 10.23
C VAL A 633 2.77 23.09 8.85
N LYS A 634 3.10 24.26 8.27
CA LYS A 634 2.65 24.66 6.93
C LYS A 634 3.09 23.67 5.84
N SER A 635 4.38 23.30 5.83
CA SER A 635 4.91 22.31 4.86
C SER A 635 4.32 20.91 5.07
N SER A 636 4.08 20.51 6.33
CA SER A 636 3.45 19.22 6.64
C SER A 636 1.99 19.18 6.21
N LEU A 637 1.25 20.28 6.40
CA LEU A 637 -0.14 20.43 5.93
C LEU A 637 -0.23 20.41 4.40
N GLN A 638 0.71 21.06 3.70
CA GLN A 638 0.81 20.98 2.24
C GLN A 638 1.04 19.54 1.76
N ARG A 639 2.01 18.82 2.37
CA ARG A 639 2.25 17.40 2.07
C ARG A 639 1.04 16.53 2.41
N ALA A 640 0.22 16.93 3.38
CA ALA A 640 -1.02 16.26 3.76
C ALA A 640 -2.21 16.66 2.87
N LYS A 641 -1.98 17.37 1.75
CA LYS A 641 -3.02 17.86 0.83
C LYS A 641 -4.09 18.71 1.54
N ASN A 642 -3.71 19.45 2.57
CA ASN A 642 -4.59 20.22 3.46
C ASN A 642 -5.64 19.37 4.21
N SER A 643 -5.44 18.05 4.30
CA SER A 643 -6.30 17.17 5.10
C SER A 643 -5.83 17.18 6.56
N PHE A 644 -6.74 17.56 7.46
CA PHE A 644 -6.46 17.62 8.89
C PHE A 644 -6.32 16.21 9.48
N LYS A 645 -7.11 15.26 8.96
CA LYS A 645 -6.98 13.84 9.28
C LYS A 645 -5.59 13.33 8.92
N GLU A 646 -5.14 13.59 7.70
CA GLU A 646 -3.81 13.13 7.24
C GLU A 646 -2.68 13.78 8.05
N MET A 647 -2.84 15.06 8.43
CA MET A 647 -1.92 15.73 9.34
C MET A 647 -1.88 15.03 10.71
N PHE A 648 -3.03 14.66 11.27
CA PHE A 648 -3.11 13.91 12.53
C PHE A 648 -2.45 12.53 12.42
N VAL A 649 -2.76 11.78 11.37
CA VAL A 649 -2.24 10.42 11.16
C VAL A 649 -0.72 10.43 11.10
N ARG A 650 -0.12 11.41 10.42
CA ARG A 650 1.35 11.55 10.37
C ARG A 650 1.96 11.86 11.73
N ASP A 651 1.38 12.78 12.48
CA ASP A 651 1.85 13.06 13.84
C ASP A 651 1.63 11.86 14.77
N TYR A 652 0.57 11.06 14.57
CA TYR A 652 0.32 9.82 15.28
C TYR A 652 1.35 8.73 14.93
N MET A 653 1.73 8.59 13.67
CA MET A 653 2.82 7.70 13.28
C MET A 653 4.13 8.13 13.94
N ILE A 654 4.42 9.44 14.00
CA ILE A 654 5.60 9.94 14.71
C ILE A 654 5.50 9.65 16.22
N TRP A 655 4.30 9.79 16.78
CA TRP A 655 4.02 9.49 18.18
C TRP A 655 4.36 8.04 18.54
N VAL A 656 3.83 7.10 17.76
CA VAL A 656 4.00 5.66 18.02
C VAL A 656 5.42 5.19 17.70
N LEU A 657 5.99 5.62 16.56
CA LEU A 657 7.28 5.09 16.08
C LEU A 657 8.51 5.76 16.70
N PHE A 658 8.42 7.03 17.09
CA PHE A 658 9.57 7.80 17.58
C PHE A 658 9.39 8.30 19.01
N GLU A 659 8.28 8.97 19.34
CA GLU A 659 8.09 9.53 20.69
C GLU A 659 7.96 8.41 21.73
N GLY A 660 7.24 7.32 21.42
CA GLY A 660 7.16 6.13 22.27
C GLY A 660 8.49 5.41 22.48
N ALA A 661 9.47 5.63 21.58
CA ALA A 661 10.84 5.13 21.71
C ALA A 661 11.79 6.12 22.40
N GLY A 662 11.29 7.24 22.93
CA GLY A 662 12.10 8.27 23.60
C GLY A 662 12.78 9.27 22.66
N SER A 663 12.43 9.30 21.37
CA SER A 663 12.95 10.24 20.38
C SER A 663 11.92 11.36 20.09
N PRO A 664 11.97 12.52 20.76
CA PRO A 664 11.01 13.60 20.56
C PRO A 664 11.17 14.24 19.16
N ARG A 665 10.10 14.22 18.36
CA ARG A 665 10.06 14.79 16.98
C ARG A 665 8.87 15.72 16.74
N LEU A 666 7.83 15.61 17.56
CA LEU A 666 6.67 16.50 17.51
C LEU A 666 6.99 17.88 18.08
N ASN A 667 6.21 18.88 17.71
CA ASN A 667 6.26 20.17 18.39
C ASN A 667 5.49 20.09 19.74
N LYS A 668 5.66 21.11 20.59
CA LYS A 668 5.06 21.17 21.93
C LYS A 668 3.54 20.96 21.93
N VAL A 669 2.83 21.59 20.98
CA VAL A 669 1.36 21.56 20.93
C VAL A 669 0.84 20.19 20.49
N ALA A 670 1.37 19.65 19.38
CA ALA A 670 1.03 18.32 18.90
C ALA A 670 1.32 17.23 19.96
N ARG A 671 2.47 17.32 20.63
CA ARG A 671 2.86 16.41 21.73
C ARG A 671 1.86 16.46 22.88
N GLN A 672 1.44 17.65 23.31
CA GLN A 672 0.48 17.79 24.40
C GLN A 672 -0.87 17.13 24.06
N ILE A 673 -1.35 17.31 22.83
CA ILE A 673 -2.60 16.69 22.37
C ILE A 673 -2.45 15.17 22.34
N MET A 674 -1.39 14.65 21.69
CA MET A 674 -1.14 13.21 21.61
C MET A 674 -0.97 12.57 23.01
N PHE A 675 -0.24 13.20 23.92
CA PHE A 675 -0.06 12.68 25.28
C PHE A 675 -1.38 12.64 26.07
N THR A 676 -2.31 13.56 25.79
CA THR A 676 -3.60 13.63 26.48
C THR A 676 -4.56 12.55 25.99
N TYR A 677 -4.60 12.30 24.67
CA TYR A 677 -5.62 11.44 24.06
C TYR A 677 -5.11 10.08 23.60
N CYS A 678 -3.81 9.93 23.38
CA CYS A 678 -3.12 8.69 23.01
C CYS A 678 -2.01 8.37 24.04
N PRO A 679 -2.35 8.23 25.34
CA PRO A 679 -1.38 8.14 26.42
C PRO A 679 -0.50 6.89 26.34
N PHE A 680 0.79 7.04 26.64
CA PHE A 680 1.72 5.91 26.76
C PHE A 680 1.45 5.05 28.02
N PRO A 681 1.78 3.75 28.06
CA PRO A 681 1.77 2.97 29.31
C PRO A 681 2.73 3.51 30.38
N GLU A 682 2.55 3.06 31.62
CA GLU A 682 3.37 3.51 32.77
C GLU A 682 4.88 3.28 32.52
N ASP A 683 5.24 2.14 31.93
CA ASP A 683 6.65 1.79 31.65
C ASP A 683 7.33 2.81 30.74
N ILE A 684 6.68 3.20 29.64
CA ILE A 684 7.19 4.25 28.73
C ILE A 684 7.21 5.60 29.44
N CYS A 685 6.17 5.94 30.23
CA CYS A 685 6.14 7.19 31.00
C CYS A 685 7.34 7.31 31.95
N ASN A 686 7.73 6.21 32.60
CA ASN A 686 8.89 6.16 33.51
C ASN A 686 10.20 6.42 32.77
N THR A 687 10.35 5.88 31.55
CA THR A 687 11.50 6.19 30.69
C THR A 687 11.51 7.66 30.27
N LEU A 688 10.36 8.19 29.84
CA LEU A 688 10.24 9.58 29.38
C LEU A 688 10.40 10.60 30.50
N ALA A 689 10.20 10.23 31.78
CA ALA A 689 10.39 11.11 32.92
C ALA A 689 11.83 11.64 33.07
N GLN A 690 12.81 10.98 32.44
CA GLN A 690 14.19 11.46 32.38
C GLN A 690 14.37 12.68 31.48
N ASN A 691 13.42 12.91 30.56
CA ASN A 691 13.46 14.01 29.61
C ASN A 691 12.58 15.19 30.10
N PRO A 692 13.16 16.38 30.37
CA PRO A 692 12.42 17.53 30.87
C PRO A 692 11.23 17.96 29.99
N LEU A 693 11.25 17.63 28.69
CA LEU A 693 10.16 17.96 27.76
C LEU A 693 8.80 17.34 28.15
N TYR A 694 8.79 16.26 28.94
CA TYR A 694 7.56 15.57 29.35
C TYR A 694 7.16 15.84 30.81
N ALA A 695 7.95 16.58 31.59
CA ALA A 695 7.72 16.77 33.02
C ALA A 695 6.31 17.31 33.33
N ASP A 696 5.92 18.43 32.71
CA ASP A 696 4.60 19.04 32.89
C ASP A 696 3.45 18.11 32.45
N LEU A 697 3.65 17.32 31.39
CA LEU A 697 2.65 16.39 30.87
C LEU A 697 2.45 15.21 31.81
N LEU A 698 3.54 14.67 32.36
CA LEU A 698 3.54 13.58 33.32
C LEU A 698 2.88 14.00 34.63
N ASP A 699 3.15 15.20 35.13
CA ASP A 699 2.54 15.67 36.38
C ASP A 699 1.04 15.93 36.24
N ARG A 700 0.59 16.53 35.13
CA ARG A 700 -0.85 16.64 34.82
C ARG A 700 -1.52 15.28 34.74
N ARG A 701 -0.86 14.30 34.12
CA ARG A 701 -1.38 12.93 34.03
C ARG A 701 -1.49 12.26 35.38
N LYS A 702 -0.46 12.34 36.24
CA LYS A 702 -0.50 11.77 37.61
C LYS A 702 -1.72 12.27 38.38
N ILE A 703 -2.02 13.56 38.29
CA ILE A 703 -3.19 14.15 38.95
C ILE A 703 -4.49 13.55 38.41
N LYS A 704 -4.65 13.47 37.08
CA LYS A 704 -5.85 12.88 36.45
C LYS A 704 -6.03 11.41 36.82
N ILE A 705 -4.96 10.62 36.79
CA ILE A 705 -4.98 9.20 37.17
C ILE A 705 -5.37 9.05 38.63
N ALA A 706 -4.77 9.83 39.53
CA ALA A 706 -5.09 9.77 40.96
C ALA A 706 -6.57 10.09 41.24
N GLN A 707 -7.16 11.05 40.52
CA GLN A 707 -8.58 11.37 40.63
C GLN A 707 -9.46 10.20 40.16
N GLY A 708 -9.15 9.60 39.01
CA GLY A 708 -9.90 8.45 38.48
C GLY A 708 -9.79 7.21 39.38
N LEU A 709 -8.59 6.88 39.85
CA LEU A 709 -8.39 5.76 40.78
C LEU A 709 -9.10 5.98 42.13
N HIS A 710 -9.10 7.22 42.65
CA HIS A 710 -9.83 7.53 43.86
C HIS A 710 -11.35 7.31 43.70
N HIS A 711 -11.90 7.70 42.55
CA HIS A 711 -13.31 7.43 42.22
C HIS A 711 -13.61 5.92 42.20
N LEU A 712 -12.75 5.13 41.54
CA LEU A 712 -12.89 3.66 41.53
C LEU A 712 -12.72 3.03 42.92
N ASP A 713 -11.84 3.55 43.78
CA ASP A 713 -11.68 3.09 45.17
C ASP A 713 -12.95 3.34 46.00
N VAL A 714 -13.61 4.48 45.79
CA VAL A 714 -14.88 4.81 46.46
C VAL A 714 -15.99 3.88 45.97
N LEU A 715 -16.07 3.62 44.66
CA LEU A 715 -17.01 2.65 44.09
C LEU A 715 -16.76 1.24 44.65
N THR A 716 -15.50 0.79 44.63
CA THR A 716 -15.10 -0.54 45.15
C THR A 716 -15.49 -0.70 46.61
N ARG A 717 -15.22 0.30 47.46
CA ARG A 717 -15.61 0.29 48.88
C ARG A 717 -17.13 0.28 49.07
N LYS A 718 -17.89 1.00 48.24
CA LYS A 718 -19.36 0.99 48.28
C LYS A 718 -19.90 -0.40 47.97
N LEU A 719 -19.34 -1.10 46.98
CA LEU A 719 -19.73 -2.47 46.63
C LEU A 719 -19.38 -3.46 47.74
N GLN A 720 -18.17 -3.38 48.29
CA GLN A 720 -17.72 -4.23 49.39
C GLN A 720 -18.56 -4.04 50.66
N ASN A 721 -18.88 -2.80 51.04
CA ASN A 721 -19.75 -2.51 52.19
C ASN A 721 -21.18 -3.04 51.99
N GLY A 722 -21.62 -3.21 50.74
CA GLY A 722 -22.88 -3.83 50.38
C GLY A 722 -22.84 -5.36 50.28
N ASN A 723 -21.70 -6.01 50.56
CA ASN A 723 -21.44 -7.43 50.27
C ASN A 723 -21.69 -7.82 48.80
N ILE A 724 -21.46 -6.89 47.87
CA ILE A 724 -21.60 -7.12 46.43
C ILE A 724 -20.21 -7.43 45.84
N PRO A 725 -20.04 -8.51 45.07
CA PRO A 725 -18.80 -8.79 44.35
C PRO A 725 -18.43 -7.63 43.42
N VAL A 726 -17.15 -7.26 43.40
CA VAL A 726 -16.63 -6.21 42.51
C VAL A 726 -16.48 -6.80 41.10
N PRO A 727 -17.14 -6.23 40.07
CA PRO A 727 -17.01 -6.71 38.69
C PRO A 727 -15.56 -6.62 38.18
N GLU A 728 -15.17 -7.55 37.31
CA GLU A 728 -13.84 -7.55 36.67
C GLU A 728 -13.61 -6.29 35.83
N THR A 729 -14.67 -5.72 35.26
CA THR A 729 -14.64 -4.47 34.49
C THR A 729 -14.10 -3.29 35.30
N VAL A 730 -14.26 -3.28 36.63
CA VAL A 730 -13.66 -2.27 37.51
C VAL A 730 -12.13 -2.42 37.56
N ALA A 731 -11.60 -3.65 37.55
CA ALA A 731 -10.17 -3.90 37.48
C ALA A 731 -9.61 -3.55 36.10
N GLN A 732 -10.36 -3.85 35.04
CA GLN A 732 -9.99 -3.44 33.67
C GLN A 732 -9.97 -1.92 33.51
N GLU A 733 -10.91 -1.20 34.16
CA GLU A 733 -10.91 0.27 34.16
C GLU A 733 -9.71 0.85 34.91
N ARG A 734 -9.25 0.22 36.00
CA ARG A 734 -7.99 0.61 36.68
C ARG A 734 -6.78 0.50 35.74
N TYR A 735 -6.71 -0.58 34.96
CA TYR A 735 -5.68 -0.73 33.93
C TYR A 735 -5.80 0.36 32.87
N TYR A 736 -7.01 0.64 32.38
CA TYR A 736 -7.24 1.69 31.39
C TYR A 736 -6.82 3.08 31.89
N LEU A 737 -7.13 3.44 33.13
CA LEU A 737 -6.76 4.74 33.69
C LEU A 737 -5.25 4.86 33.93
N SER A 738 -4.63 3.82 34.47
CA SER A 738 -3.22 3.87 34.88
C SER A 738 -2.22 3.57 33.74
N GLY A 739 -2.61 2.71 32.80
CA GLY A 739 -1.70 2.09 31.85
C GLY A 739 -0.74 1.09 32.50
N SER A 740 -1.10 0.53 33.67
CA SER A 740 -0.28 -0.37 34.48
C SER A 740 -0.97 -1.69 34.76
N LYS A 741 -0.40 -2.82 34.32
CA LYS A 741 -0.94 -4.17 34.58
C LYS A 741 -0.87 -4.58 36.07
N LYS A 742 -0.29 -3.73 36.93
CA LYS A 742 -0.12 -3.96 38.38
C LYS A 742 -1.13 -3.21 39.25
N ALA A 743 -2.03 -2.41 38.65
CA ALA A 743 -2.91 -1.46 39.34
C ALA A 743 -4.26 -2.00 39.81
#